data_AF-A0A151HQH7-F1
#
_entry.id   AF-A0A151HQH7-F1
#
_cell.length_a   1.000
_cell.length_b   1.000
_cell.length_c   1.000
_cell.angle_alpha   90.00
_cell.angle_beta   90.00
_cell.angle_gamma   90.00
#
_symmetry.space_group_name_H-M   'P 1'
#
loop_
_entity.id
_entity.type
_entity.pdbx_description
1 polymer ?
#
loop_
_entity_poly.entity_id
_entity_poly.type
_entity_poly.pdbx_seq_one_letter_code
_entity_poly.pdbx_strand_id
1 'polypeptide(L)'
;LFNFHPSVRTVPLEISLHGFDVYHREARLLAMSKAVYQAVKLYTRDDDRSTLKKLKNVIVFCSDRRHCRLTAIDLLLQAAADDDPKKFLHVSDEVMRKYTSVVRDKMLSETLAYGVGLLHSGLSAAEQQLVQQLHAAGAIQVVVVAEECAWGLQMYAHLVVIVDTKKFTENGYEDYTVADVLQMLGHATRPSIDKHGFAVLFCPSSKREFYKKFVFEPLPVESQLEQNLVDHINAEVVLKTIENKQDAVDWLTWTFLYRRLAKNPNYYGLQGVSHQHLSDYLSELVESSVHTLEQAQCVSEQNEVDLQPLNLGLVAAFYYVKVNTIELFNRSLTPTCKRRALLEILAASSEFSTLPLRPGEEGTLKGLAQRLGVRLPANSEDLNKPSTKALILLYAHFNRTPLPSDLIADQKVLLEPSIRLLHALVDVISSNGWLVPALSAMEICQAVVQAMTTAALGGGNATQCSALKQLPHFTDELVEQAKEMGVDDIFDLMNMDEKEREKLLKPLTPSQLKDVAKASNRYPVVNVEFQVSKKDDVLPNENLQCTVTLERDCAEETSGAVYAPYFPREKEEQWWLVVGRASSNSLAAIKRLSLNKPTTTVTLSFEAPETDGKHSYVLYLMGDSYVGGDQEYKFDVRVRS
;
A
#
# COMPACT_ATOMS: atom_id res chain seq x y z
N LEU A 1 -10.73 -31.54 -17.85
CA LEU A 1 -10.69 -30.82 -16.56
C LEU A 1 -10.43 -31.84 -15.47
N PHE A 2 -9.32 -31.71 -14.74
CA PHE A 2 -9.03 -32.56 -13.59
C PHE A 2 -9.43 -31.81 -12.31
N ASN A 3 -10.41 -32.32 -11.59
CA ASN A 3 -10.86 -31.79 -10.30
C ASN A 3 -10.84 -32.94 -9.28
N PHE A 4 -10.04 -32.81 -8.24
CA PHE A 4 -9.79 -33.88 -7.28
C PHE A 4 -10.44 -33.56 -5.93
N HIS A 5 -10.93 -34.60 -5.26
CA HIS A 5 -11.46 -34.48 -3.91
C HIS A 5 -10.35 -34.03 -2.93
N PRO A 6 -10.63 -33.20 -1.89
CA PRO A 6 -9.62 -32.73 -0.92
C PRO A 6 -8.81 -33.82 -0.21
N SER A 7 -9.30 -35.07 -0.22
CA SER A 7 -8.59 -36.25 0.31
C SER A 7 -7.50 -36.78 -0.61
N VAL A 8 -7.49 -36.41 -1.89
CA VAL A 8 -6.47 -36.81 -2.86
C VAL A 8 -5.25 -35.92 -2.65
N ARG A 9 -4.38 -36.32 -1.72
CA ARG A 9 -3.15 -35.62 -1.38
C ARG A 9 -1.95 -36.55 -1.51
N THR A 10 -0.79 -36.00 -1.87
CA THR A 10 0.49 -36.73 -1.91
C THR A 10 0.90 -37.23 -0.53
N VAL A 11 0.60 -36.43 0.50
CA VAL A 11 0.70 -36.80 1.92
C VAL A 11 -0.71 -36.71 2.52
N PRO A 12 -1.30 -37.82 2.98
CA PRO A 12 -2.57 -37.81 3.70
C PRO A 12 -2.53 -36.86 4.90
N LEU A 13 -3.62 -36.12 5.11
CA LEU A 13 -3.73 -35.11 6.17
C LEU A 13 -4.83 -35.50 7.16
N GLU A 14 -4.46 -35.68 8.42
CA GLU A 14 -5.41 -35.91 9.52
C GLU A 14 -5.73 -34.59 10.22
N ILE A 15 -7.02 -34.22 10.27
CA ILE A 15 -7.47 -32.92 10.78
C ILE A 15 -8.35 -33.13 12.00
N SER A 16 -7.94 -32.57 13.14
CA SER A 16 -8.71 -32.57 14.39
C SER A 16 -9.30 -31.19 14.66
N LEU A 17 -10.63 -31.10 14.74
CA LEU A 17 -11.34 -29.84 14.98
C LEU A 17 -11.88 -29.79 16.41
N HIS A 18 -11.48 -28.79 17.17
CA HIS A 18 -11.94 -28.58 18.55
C HIS A 18 -12.68 -27.25 18.68
N GLY A 19 -13.92 -27.32 19.17
CA GLY A 19 -14.73 -26.16 19.52
C GLY A 19 -14.53 -25.79 20.98
N PHE A 20 -14.35 -24.49 21.26
CA PHE A 20 -14.26 -23.95 22.61
C PHE A 20 -15.51 -23.15 22.94
N ASP A 21 -16.22 -23.56 23.98
CA ASP A 21 -17.47 -22.93 24.45
C ASP A 21 -17.19 -21.82 25.46
N VAL A 22 -16.43 -20.82 25.01
CA VAL A 22 -16.10 -19.63 25.80
C VAL A 22 -16.40 -18.41 24.95
N TYR A 23 -17.41 -17.63 25.35
CA TYR A 23 -17.85 -16.45 24.60
C TYR A 23 -16.76 -15.36 24.56
N HIS A 24 -16.22 -15.01 25.72
CA HIS A 24 -15.17 -13.98 25.84
C HIS A 24 -13.88 -14.44 25.15
N ARG A 25 -13.43 -13.70 24.13
CA ARG A 25 -12.31 -14.11 23.28
C ARG A 25 -11.01 -14.31 24.03
N GLU A 26 -10.62 -13.39 24.90
CA GLU A 26 -9.33 -13.51 25.61
C GLU A 26 -9.31 -14.73 26.54
N ALA A 27 -10.43 -15.02 27.20
CA ALA A 27 -10.56 -16.21 28.04
C ALA A 27 -10.51 -17.49 27.19
N ARG A 28 -11.08 -17.44 25.98
CA ARG A 28 -11.01 -18.54 25.01
C ARG A 28 -9.57 -18.78 24.53
N LEU A 29 -8.82 -17.73 24.21
CA LEU A 29 -7.41 -17.85 23.82
C LEU A 29 -6.55 -18.46 24.93
N LEU A 30 -6.76 -18.05 26.19
CA LEU A 30 -6.09 -18.66 27.34
C LEU A 30 -6.42 -20.15 27.49
N ALA A 31 -7.69 -20.54 27.29
CA ALA A 31 -8.09 -21.95 27.31
C ALA A 31 -7.45 -22.76 26.16
N MET A 32 -7.32 -22.14 24.97
CA MET A 32 -6.67 -22.76 23.81
C MET A 32 -5.17 -22.94 24.02
N SER A 33 -4.49 -22.02 24.70
CA SER A 33 -3.03 -22.04 24.91
C SER A 33 -2.52 -23.37 25.48
N LYS A 34 -3.16 -23.89 26.54
CA LYS A 34 -2.84 -25.20 27.10
C LYS A 34 -3.08 -26.34 26.10
N ALA A 35 -4.15 -26.24 25.31
CA ALA A 35 -4.48 -27.23 24.29
C ALA A 35 -3.45 -27.24 23.14
N VAL A 36 -2.86 -26.08 22.79
CA VAL A 36 -1.77 -26.00 21.80
C VAL A 36 -0.59 -26.85 22.25
N TYR A 37 -0.10 -26.62 23.48
CA TYR A 37 1.03 -27.39 23.99
C TYR A 37 0.73 -28.90 24.07
N GLN A 38 -0.48 -29.28 24.48
CA GLN A 38 -0.91 -30.67 24.50
C GLN A 38 -0.96 -31.30 23.10
N ALA A 39 -1.45 -30.56 22.10
CA ALA A 39 -1.44 -31.01 20.71
C ALA A 39 -0.01 -31.22 20.20
N VAL A 40 0.89 -30.26 20.44
CA VAL A 40 2.31 -30.41 20.12
C VAL A 40 2.87 -31.67 20.78
N LYS A 41 2.70 -31.83 22.10
CA LYS A 41 3.17 -33.00 22.85
C LYS A 41 2.56 -34.32 22.38
N LEU A 42 1.37 -34.33 21.81
CA LEU A 42 0.70 -35.54 21.33
C LEU A 42 1.20 -35.96 19.94
N TYR A 43 1.22 -35.03 18.99
CA TYR A 43 1.54 -35.32 17.59
C TYR A 43 3.04 -35.34 17.30
N THR A 44 3.87 -34.75 18.16
CA THR A 44 5.34 -34.82 18.04
C THR A 44 5.98 -35.93 18.88
N ARG A 45 5.20 -36.84 19.50
CA ARG A 45 5.78 -37.99 20.21
C ARG A 45 6.60 -38.85 19.27
N ASP A 46 7.72 -39.35 19.76
CA ASP A 46 8.51 -40.36 19.07
C ASP A 46 7.76 -41.69 19.13
N ASP A 47 7.40 -42.25 17.97
CA ASP A 47 6.99 -43.66 17.88
C ASP A 47 8.24 -44.52 17.78
N ASP A 48 8.39 -45.41 18.74
CA ASP A 48 9.63 -46.06 19.20
C ASP A 48 10.21 -47.15 18.25
N ARG A 49 10.08 -47.04 16.92
CA ARG A 49 10.46 -48.14 15.99
C ARG A 49 11.19 -47.76 14.70
N SER A 50 11.59 -46.51 14.50
CA SER A 50 12.30 -46.07 13.27
C SER A 50 13.74 -45.67 13.55
N THR A 51 14.70 -46.37 12.92
CA THR A 51 16.16 -46.16 13.02
C THR A 51 16.67 -44.84 12.43
N LEU A 52 15.80 -44.06 11.79
CA LEU A 52 16.07 -42.69 11.32
C LEU A 52 15.08 -41.73 12.00
N LYS A 53 15.53 -41.12 13.09
CA LYS A 53 14.74 -40.15 13.89
C LYS A 53 14.71 -38.79 13.18
N LYS A 54 13.79 -38.62 12.23
CA LYS A 54 13.56 -37.31 11.58
C LYS A 54 12.73 -36.43 12.53
N LEU A 55 13.16 -35.18 12.73
CA LEU A 55 12.46 -34.23 13.59
C LEU A 55 11.04 -33.95 13.08
N LYS A 56 10.05 -34.01 13.99
CA LYS A 56 8.67 -33.59 13.74
C LYS A 56 8.54 -32.10 14.07
N ASN A 57 8.66 -31.26 13.06
CA ASN A 57 8.57 -29.79 13.20
C ASN A 57 7.10 -29.32 13.20
N VAL A 58 6.84 -28.15 13.77
CA VAL A 58 5.50 -27.62 14.04
C VAL A 58 5.39 -26.18 13.54
N ILE A 59 4.22 -25.84 12.98
CA ILE A 59 3.80 -24.46 12.74
C ILE A 59 2.52 -24.19 13.55
N VAL A 60 2.48 -23.07 14.25
CA VAL A 60 1.31 -22.61 15.00
C VAL A 60 0.83 -21.28 14.42
N PHE A 61 -0.34 -21.25 13.80
CA PHE A 61 -0.96 -20.03 13.29
C PHE A 61 -1.77 -19.32 14.38
N CYS A 62 -1.56 -18.01 14.50
CA CYS A 62 -2.21 -17.12 15.45
C CYS A 62 -2.80 -15.90 14.74
N SER A 63 -3.74 -15.23 15.41
CA SER A 63 -4.50 -14.13 14.82
C SER A 63 -3.75 -12.89 14.41
N ASP A 64 -2.69 -12.58 15.15
CA ASP A 64 -1.93 -11.36 14.99
C ASP A 64 -0.59 -11.53 15.72
N ARG A 65 0.29 -10.56 15.56
CA ARG A 65 1.61 -10.53 16.20
C ARG A 65 1.55 -10.64 17.72
N ARG A 66 0.62 -9.94 18.38
CA ARG A 66 0.53 -9.95 19.85
C ARG A 66 0.18 -11.35 20.32
N HIS A 67 -0.78 -11.99 19.67
CA HIS A 67 -1.15 -13.37 19.92
C HIS A 67 0.05 -14.31 19.68
N CYS A 68 0.80 -14.16 18.58
CA CYS A 68 1.99 -14.99 18.33
C CYS A 68 2.99 -14.96 19.49
N ARG A 69 3.26 -13.76 20.02
CA ARG A 69 4.19 -13.57 21.14
C ARG A 69 3.69 -14.25 22.41
N LEU A 70 2.42 -14.07 22.75
CA LEU A 70 1.81 -14.70 23.92
C LEU A 70 1.82 -16.22 23.79
N THR A 71 1.45 -16.77 22.63
CA THR A 71 1.48 -18.21 22.38
C THR A 71 2.90 -18.79 22.46
N ALA A 72 3.91 -18.08 21.96
CA ALA A 72 5.31 -18.51 22.10
C ALA A 72 5.75 -18.55 23.57
N ILE A 73 5.44 -17.50 24.36
CA ILE A 73 5.74 -17.48 25.80
C ILE A 73 5.05 -18.65 26.50
N ASP A 74 3.76 -18.86 26.24
CA ASP A 74 3.00 -19.92 26.88
C ASP A 74 3.57 -21.30 26.54
N LEU A 75 3.97 -21.54 25.29
CA LEU A 75 4.64 -22.79 24.89
C LEU A 75 5.92 -23.03 25.70
N LEU A 76 6.73 -21.99 25.93
CA LEU A 76 7.96 -22.08 26.73
C LEU A 76 7.67 -22.29 28.22
N LEU A 77 6.67 -21.60 28.77
CA LEU A 77 6.25 -21.78 30.16
C LEU A 77 5.72 -23.20 30.41
N GLN A 78 4.93 -23.74 29.48
CA GLN A 78 4.42 -25.12 29.57
C GLN A 78 5.56 -26.15 29.41
N ALA A 79 6.54 -25.89 28.55
CA ALA A 79 7.73 -26.73 28.43
C ALA A 79 8.57 -26.74 29.71
N ALA A 80 8.76 -25.57 30.33
CA ALA A 80 9.44 -25.44 31.61
C ALA A 80 8.68 -26.14 32.76
N ALA A 81 7.33 -26.08 32.74
CA ALA A 81 6.49 -26.79 33.71
C ALA A 81 6.53 -28.32 33.56
N ASP A 82 6.93 -28.82 32.37
CA ASP A 82 7.19 -30.24 32.08
C ASP A 82 8.67 -30.63 32.36
N ASP A 83 9.43 -29.78 33.07
CA ASP A 83 10.86 -29.95 33.40
C ASP A 83 11.80 -30.09 32.19
N ASP A 84 11.38 -29.64 31.00
CA ASP A 84 12.20 -29.62 29.77
C ASP A 84 12.05 -28.27 29.03
N PRO A 85 12.62 -27.18 29.58
CA PRO A 85 12.43 -25.83 29.06
C PRO A 85 13.02 -25.60 27.66
N LYS A 86 13.96 -26.45 27.22
CA LYS A 86 14.63 -26.34 25.91
C LYS A 86 14.26 -27.49 24.96
N LYS A 87 13.18 -28.22 25.24
CA LYS A 87 12.70 -29.36 24.43
C LYS A 87 12.61 -29.09 22.91
N PHE A 88 12.35 -27.85 22.52
CA PHE A 88 12.14 -27.45 21.13
C PHE A 88 13.44 -27.04 20.41
N LEU A 89 14.57 -26.97 21.12
CA LEU A 89 15.88 -26.61 20.58
C LEU A 89 16.70 -27.87 20.34
N HIS A 90 17.15 -28.08 19.09
CA HIS A 90 17.90 -29.28 18.69
C HIS A 90 19.34 -28.98 18.27
N VAL A 91 19.85 -27.82 18.65
CA VAL A 91 21.25 -27.41 18.50
C VAL A 91 21.80 -26.93 19.84
N SER A 92 23.13 -26.87 19.96
CA SER A 92 23.74 -26.34 21.18
C SER A 92 23.49 -24.83 21.32
N ASP A 93 23.48 -24.36 22.57
CA ASP A 93 23.33 -22.94 22.88
C ASP A 93 24.40 -22.08 22.21
N GLU A 94 25.62 -22.58 22.07
CA GLU A 94 26.73 -21.88 21.41
C GLU A 94 26.45 -21.63 19.93
N VAL A 95 25.84 -22.61 19.24
CA VAL A 95 25.45 -22.46 17.84
C VAL A 95 24.30 -21.48 17.72
N MET A 96 23.26 -21.62 18.55
CA MET A 96 22.09 -20.72 18.50
C MET A 96 22.47 -19.26 18.80
N ARG A 97 23.41 -19.02 19.75
CA ARG A 97 23.88 -17.67 20.10
C ARG A 97 24.42 -16.87 18.90
N LYS A 98 25.03 -17.54 17.92
CA LYS A 98 25.54 -16.88 16.69
C LYS A 98 24.42 -16.30 15.83
N TYR A 99 23.26 -16.93 15.85
CA TYR A 99 22.08 -16.48 15.12
C TYR A 99 21.29 -15.46 15.93
N THR A 100 21.10 -15.67 17.23
CA THR A 100 20.36 -14.73 18.08
C THR A 100 21.08 -13.38 18.22
N SER A 101 22.42 -13.34 18.12
CA SER A 101 23.18 -12.08 18.21
C SER A 101 22.94 -11.10 17.06
N VAL A 102 22.43 -11.58 15.91
CA VAL A 102 22.14 -10.73 14.74
C VAL A 102 20.66 -10.35 14.63
N VAL A 103 19.80 -10.92 15.49
CA VAL A 103 18.37 -10.62 15.54
C VAL A 103 18.13 -9.30 16.27
N ARG A 104 17.28 -8.44 15.70
CA ARG A 104 16.96 -7.13 16.29
C ARG A 104 15.75 -7.20 17.20
N ASP A 105 14.74 -7.99 16.85
CA ASP A 105 13.56 -8.19 17.70
C ASP A 105 13.94 -9.01 18.95
N LYS A 106 13.92 -8.35 20.11
CA LYS A 106 14.30 -8.95 21.40
C LYS A 106 13.49 -10.19 21.73
N MET A 107 12.18 -10.15 21.45
CA MET A 107 11.27 -11.24 21.76
C MET A 107 11.59 -12.47 20.89
N LEU A 108 11.86 -12.26 19.60
CA LEU A 108 12.30 -13.33 18.71
C LEU A 108 13.65 -13.93 19.16
N SER A 109 14.61 -13.09 19.54
CA SER A 109 15.91 -13.55 20.06
C SER A 109 15.75 -14.44 21.30
N GLU A 110 14.89 -14.04 22.24
CA GLU A 110 14.64 -14.79 23.46
C GLU A 110 13.96 -16.13 23.17
N THR A 111 12.92 -16.17 22.33
CA THR A 111 12.20 -17.42 22.04
C THR A 111 13.04 -18.40 21.22
N LEU A 112 13.86 -17.90 20.28
CA LEU A 112 14.76 -18.74 19.47
C LEU A 112 15.77 -19.48 20.34
N ALA A 113 16.25 -18.87 21.42
CA ALA A 113 17.17 -19.50 22.37
C ALA A 113 16.58 -20.73 23.10
N TYR A 114 15.26 -20.93 23.01
CA TYR A 114 14.55 -22.11 23.53
C TYR A 114 13.89 -22.95 22.43
N GLY A 115 14.17 -22.65 21.15
CA GLY A 115 13.70 -23.44 20.02
C GLY A 115 12.31 -23.07 19.48
N VAL A 116 11.81 -21.87 19.80
CA VAL A 116 10.54 -21.34 19.28
C VAL A 116 10.79 -20.09 18.44
N GLY A 117 10.49 -20.15 17.14
CA GLY A 117 10.55 -19.01 16.24
C GLY A 117 9.24 -18.21 16.21
N LEU A 118 9.33 -16.93 15.83
CA LEU A 118 8.19 -16.06 15.54
C LEU A 118 8.26 -15.61 14.08
N LEU A 119 7.10 -15.50 13.43
CA LEU A 119 7.01 -14.96 12.08
C LEU A 119 5.76 -14.07 11.94
N HIS A 120 5.97 -12.78 11.62
CA HIS A 120 4.92 -11.78 11.42
C HIS A 120 5.42 -10.65 10.53
N SER A 121 4.51 -9.81 10.03
CA SER A 121 4.80 -8.69 9.11
C SER A 121 5.78 -7.65 9.68
N GLY A 122 5.79 -7.46 11.00
CA GLY A 122 6.73 -6.55 11.68
C GLY A 122 8.21 -6.99 11.76
N LEU A 123 8.58 -8.19 11.29
CA LEU A 123 9.99 -8.62 11.24
C LEU A 123 10.66 -8.17 9.93
N SER A 124 11.98 -7.99 9.95
CA SER A 124 12.73 -7.74 8.72
C SER A 124 12.75 -8.99 7.81
N ALA A 125 12.92 -8.80 6.50
CA ALA A 125 13.03 -9.92 5.55
C ALA A 125 14.18 -10.87 5.92
N ALA A 126 15.29 -10.34 6.42
CA ALA A 126 16.43 -11.14 6.90
C ALA A 126 16.07 -11.98 8.14
N GLU A 127 15.33 -11.43 9.10
CA GLU A 127 14.86 -12.18 10.28
C GLU A 127 13.83 -13.25 9.88
N GLN A 128 12.88 -12.92 9.01
CA GLN A 128 11.91 -13.89 8.49
C GLN A 128 12.61 -15.05 7.78
N GLN A 129 13.62 -14.77 6.94
CA GLN A 129 14.41 -15.79 6.26
C GLN A 129 15.22 -16.63 7.24
N LEU A 130 15.83 -16.02 8.25
CA LEU A 130 16.58 -16.73 9.29
C LEU A 130 15.71 -17.74 10.03
N VAL A 131 14.51 -17.33 10.48
CA VAL A 131 13.57 -18.23 11.19
C VAL A 131 13.18 -19.41 10.31
N GLN A 132 12.86 -19.16 9.03
CA GLN A 132 12.54 -20.20 8.06
C GLN A 132 13.69 -21.20 7.89
N GLN A 133 14.93 -20.71 7.76
CA GLN A 133 16.12 -21.55 7.62
C GLN A 133 16.40 -22.40 8.87
N LEU A 134 16.28 -21.81 10.07
CA LEU A 134 16.49 -22.54 11.33
C LEU A 134 15.47 -23.67 11.51
N HIS A 135 14.21 -23.45 11.13
CA HIS A 135 13.16 -24.48 11.20
C HIS A 135 13.34 -25.56 10.14
N ALA A 136 13.65 -25.19 8.90
CA ALA A 136 13.90 -26.13 7.82
C ALA A 136 15.12 -27.02 8.11
N ALA A 137 16.17 -26.47 8.72
CA ALA A 137 17.35 -27.22 9.17
C ALA A 137 17.08 -28.08 10.42
N GLY A 138 15.91 -27.94 11.05
CA GLY A 138 15.54 -28.64 12.28
C GLY A 138 16.28 -28.15 13.53
N ALA A 139 16.88 -26.96 13.50
CA ALA A 139 17.52 -26.38 14.67
C ALA A 139 16.50 -25.95 15.72
N ILE A 140 15.34 -25.45 15.27
CA ILE A 140 14.18 -25.11 16.09
C ILE A 140 12.98 -25.98 15.67
N GLN A 141 12.19 -26.44 16.63
CA GLN A 141 11.06 -27.34 16.35
C GLN A 141 9.78 -26.59 16.00
N VAL A 142 9.51 -25.46 16.66
CA VAL A 142 8.23 -24.77 16.60
C VAL A 142 8.41 -23.38 16.02
N VAL A 143 7.53 -22.97 15.12
CA VAL A 143 7.40 -21.57 14.68
C VAL A 143 5.97 -21.12 14.85
N VAL A 144 5.77 -19.98 15.53
CA VAL A 144 4.48 -19.33 15.67
C VAL A 144 4.36 -18.23 14.61
N VAL A 145 3.32 -18.29 13.80
CA VAL A 145 3.14 -17.51 12.58
C VAL A 145 1.84 -16.71 12.67
N ALA A 146 1.88 -15.41 12.36
CA ALA A 146 0.68 -14.60 12.21
C ALA A 146 -0.09 -14.98 10.94
N GLU A 147 -1.42 -14.98 10.98
CA GLU A 147 -2.28 -15.38 9.85
C GLU A 147 -1.94 -14.65 8.55
N GLU A 148 -1.65 -13.35 8.61
CA GLU A 148 -1.24 -12.50 7.49
C GLU A 148 -0.05 -13.06 6.68
N CYS A 149 0.78 -13.92 7.28
CA CYS A 149 1.96 -14.51 6.63
C CYS A 149 1.66 -15.85 5.93
N ALA A 150 0.46 -16.45 6.09
CA ALA A 150 0.16 -17.80 5.61
C ALA A 150 0.34 -17.97 4.09
N TRP A 151 -0.03 -16.96 3.30
CA TRP A 151 0.09 -17.00 1.84
C TRP A 151 1.53 -16.86 1.32
N GLY A 152 2.38 -16.13 2.05
CA GLY A 152 3.79 -15.92 1.69
C GLY A 152 4.75 -16.95 2.29
N LEU A 153 4.25 -17.87 3.11
CA LEU A 153 5.07 -18.79 3.88
C LEU A 153 5.65 -19.90 3.01
N GLN A 154 6.98 -20.04 2.98
CA GLN A 154 7.68 -21.11 2.25
C GLN A 154 8.15 -22.23 3.19
N MET A 155 7.32 -22.55 4.19
CA MET A 155 7.63 -23.56 5.21
C MET A 155 6.56 -24.63 5.23
N TYR A 156 6.97 -25.85 5.55
CA TYR A 156 6.05 -26.95 5.78
C TYR A 156 6.40 -27.70 7.06
N ALA A 157 5.38 -28.24 7.71
CA ALA A 157 5.49 -28.87 9.01
C ALA A 157 4.84 -30.26 9.07
N HIS A 158 5.28 -31.04 10.04
CA HIS A 158 4.60 -32.28 10.44
C HIS A 158 3.22 -32.00 11.03
N LEU A 159 3.16 -30.99 11.88
CA LEU A 159 1.97 -30.54 12.58
C LEU A 159 1.71 -29.07 12.29
N VAL A 160 0.48 -28.74 11.91
CA VAL A 160 -0.04 -27.37 11.93
C VAL A 160 -1.09 -27.23 13.03
N VAL A 161 -1.00 -26.19 13.84
CA VAL A 161 -2.05 -25.83 14.81
C VAL A 161 -2.57 -24.45 14.46
N ILE A 162 -3.88 -24.29 14.29
CA ILE A 162 -4.53 -22.99 14.07
C ILE A 162 -5.26 -22.59 15.34
N VAL A 163 -4.86 -21.46 15.93
CA VAL A 163 -5.33 -20.99 17.24
C VAL A 163 -6.33 -19.85 17.08
N ASP A 164 -7.61 -20.16 17.34
CA ASP A 164 -8.77 -19.31 17.05
C ASP A 164 -8.93 -19.07 15.54
N THR A 165 -10.13 -18.68 15.12
CA THR A 165 -10.45 -18.49 13.70
C THR A 165 -11.03 -17.11 13.45
N LYS A 166 -10.53 -16.10 14.19
CA LYS A 166 -11.04 -14.73 14.15
C LYS A 166 -9.93 -13.72 13.93
N LYS A 167 -10.17 -12.74 13.06
CA LYS A 167 -9.38 -11.52 12.86
C LYS A 167 -10.16 -10.28 13.25
N PHE A 168 -9.45 -9.19 13.51
CA PHE A 168 -10.07 -7.90 13.83
C PHE A 168 -10.14 -7.02 12.58
N THR A 169 -11.30 -6.44 12.33
CA THR A 169 -11.63 -5.52 11.22
C THR A 169 -12.27 -4.26 11.78
N GLU A 170 -12.64 -3.31 10.92
CA GLU A 170 -13.42 -2.12 11.31
C GLU A 170 -14.78 -2.48 11.95
N ASN A 171 -15.35 -3.64 11.61
CA ASN A 171 -16.61 -4.14 12.17
C ASN A 171 -16.39 -5.03 13.41
N GLY A 172 -15.17 -5.10 13.94
CA GLY A 172 -14.81 -5.94 15.07
C GLY A 172 -14.27 -7.30 14.66
N TYR A 173 -14.59 -8.36 15.42
CA TYR A 173 -14.01 -9.69 15.17
C TYR A 173 -14.79 -10.51 14.15
N GLU A 174 -14.24 -10.62 12.95
CA GLU A 174 -14.74 -11.45 11.86
C GLU A 174 -14.03 -12.80 11.79
N ASP A 175 -14.69 -13.81 11.21
CA ASP A 175 -14.11 -15.14 11.07
C ASP A 175 -13.15 -15.22 9.87
N TYR A 176 -12.18 -16.12 9.93
CA TYR A 176 -11.34 -16.42 8.77
C TYR A 176 -12.15 -17.00 7.63
N THR A 177 -11.75 -16.62 6.41
CA THR A 177 -12.26 -17.27 5.22
C THR A 177 -11.83 -18.73 5.20
N VAL A 178 -12.61 -19.58 4.53
CA VAL A 178 -12.24 -20.99 4.34
C VAL A 178 -10.93 -21.11 3.55
N ALA A 179 -10.69 -20.19 2.60
CA ALA A 179 -9.45 -20.17 1.83
C ALA A 179 -8.22 -19.96 2.73
N ASP A 180 -8.27 -19.01 3.65
CA ASP A 180 -7.16 -18.75 4.59
C ASP A 180 -6.91 -19.96 5.50
N VAL A 181 -7.99 -20.59 6.01
CA VAL A 181 -7.87 -21.82 6.81
C VAL A 181 -7.28 -22.97 5.99
N LEU A 182 -7.73 -23.17 4.75
CA LEU A 182 -7.20 -24.22 3.87
C LEU A 182 -5.73 -23.98 3.51
N GLN A 183 -5.34 -22.72 3.31
CA GLN A 183 -3.95 -22.32 3.09
C GLN A 183 -3.09 -22.71 4.29
N MET A 184 -3.50 -22.35 5.51
CA MET A 184 -2.81 -22.74 6.75
C MET A 184 -2.69 -24.26 6.90
N LEU A 185 -3.80 -24.99 6.73
CA LEU A 185 -3.83 -26.46 6.79
C LEU A 185 -2.93 -27.09 5.71
N GLY A 186 -2.77 -26.43 4.56
CA GLY A 186 -1.89 -26.83 3.47
C GLY A 186 -0.42 -26.92 3.87
N HIS A 187 0.01 -26.22 4.92
CA HIS A 187 1.39 -26.28 5.42
C HIS A 187 1.72 -27.57 6.17
N ALA A 188 0.72 -28.39 6.56
CA ALA A 188 0.91 -29.67 7.23
C ALA A 188 1.28 -30.79 6.23
N THR A 189 2.32 -30.59 5.42
CA THR A 189 2.73 -31.56 4.39
C THR A 189 4.24 -31.57 4.18
N ARG A 190 4.90 -32.69 4.41
CA ARG A 190 6.34 -32.85 4.12
C ARG A 190 6.54 -34.05 3.20
N PRO A 191 6.40 -33.87 1.87
CA PRO A 191 6.58 -34.94 0.91
C PRO A 191 7.93 -35.63 1.09
N SER A 192 7.97 -36.95 0.91
CA SER A 192 9.17 -37.80 1.07
C SER A 192 9.75 -37.88 2.49
N ILE A 193 9.21 -37.12 3.45
CA ILE A 193 9.62 -37.12 4.85
C ILE A 193 8.57 -37.83 5.70
N ASP A 194 7.33 -37.34 5.64
CA ASP A 194 6.23 -37.83 6.47
C ASP A 194 5.30 -38.77 5.70
N LYS A 195 4.77 -39.77 6.41
CA LYS A 195 3.68 -40.63 5.88
C LYS A 195 2.31 -39.97 6.01
N HIS A 196 2.12 -39.17 7.06
CA HIS A 196 0.90 -38.43 7.35
C HIS A 196 1.28 -37.05 7.87
N GLY A 197 0.56 -36.03 7.44
CA GLY A 197 0.55 -34.71 8.06
C GLY A 197 -0.58 -34.62 9.09
N PHE A 198 -0.38 -33.81 10.12
CA PHE A 198 -1.37 -33.58 11.16
C PHE A 198 -1.75 -32.11 11.22
N ALA A 199 -3.03 -31.83 11.40
CA ALA A 199 -3.50 -30.49 11.64
C ALA A 199 -4.54 -30.45 12.77
N VAL A 200 -4.46 -29.40 13.59
CA VAL A 200 -5.38 -29.16 14.69
C VAL A 200 -5.97 -27.76 14.53
N LEU A 201 -7.29 -27.66 14.44
CA LEU A 201 -8.01 -26.40 14.31
C LEU A 201 -8.79 -26.11 15.59
N PHE A 202 -8.43 -25.03 16.27
CA PHE A 202 -9.16 -24.51 17.43
C PHE A 202 -10.05 -23.35 17.00
N CYS A 203 -11.35 -23.45 17.27
CA CYS A 203 -12.33 -22.44 16.89
C CYS A 203 -13.40 -22.26 17.97
N PRO A 204 -14.21 -21.18 17.93
CA PRO A 204 -15.43 -21.10 18.73
C PRO A 204 -16.37 -22.27 18.43
N SER A 205 -17.06 -22.80 19.44
CA SER A 205 -18.00 -23.93 19.26
C SER A 205 -19.06 -23.66 18.19
N SER A 206 -19.50 -22.41 18.03
CA SER A 206 -20.45 -21.99 17.01
C SER A 206 -19.96 -22.13 15.56
N LYS A 207 -18.64 -22.23 15.34
CA LYS A 207 -18.00 -22.32 14.01
C LYS A 207 -17.46 -23.71 13.69
N ARG A 208 -17.49 -24.65 14.64
CA ARG A 208 -16.94 -26.00 14.48
C ARG A 208 -17.57 -26.75 13.31
N GLU A 209 -18.90 -26.83 13.25
CA GLU A 209 -19.59 -27.57 12.18
C GLU A 209 -19.43 -26.89 10.81
N PHE A 210 -19.32 -25.55 10.79
CA PHE A 210 -19.01 -24.80 9.56
C PHE A 210 -17.66 -25.21 8.98
N TYR A 211 -16.58 -25.15 9.77
CA TYR A 211 -15.25 -25.55 9.30
C TYR A 211 -15.17 -27.05 9.01
N LYS A 212 -15.81 -27.89 9.82
CA LYS A 212 -15.88 -29.33 9.57
C LYS A 212 -16.46 -29.63 8.19
N LYS A 213 -17.52 -28.94 7.79
CA LYS A 213 -18.10 -29.13 6.45
C LYS A 213 -17.10 -28.76 5.35
N PHE A 214 -16.57 -27.53 5.37
CA PHE A 214 -15.81 -26.98 4.25
C PHE A 214 -14.31 -27.34 4.20
N VAL A 215 -13.79 -27.98 5.26
CA VAL A 215 -12.45 -28.55 5.24
C VAL A 215 -12.43 -29.91 4.53
N PHE A 216 -13.51 -30.69 4.66
CA PHE A 216 -13.61 -32.02 4.05
C PHE A 216 -14.37 -32.02 2.72
N GLU A 217 -15.34 -31.11 2.55
CA GLU A 217 -16.06 -30.90 1.30
C GLU A 217 -15.51 -29.68 0.56
N PRO A 218 -15.39 -29.73 -0.78
CA PRO A 218 -14.94 -28.57 -1.55
C PRO A 218 -15.89 -27.39 -1.38
N LEU A 219 -15.33 -26.20 -1.15
CA LEU A 219 -16.10 -24.96 -1.05
C LEU A 219 -16.69 -24.60 -2.43
N PRO A 220 -18.00 -24.32 -2.53
CA PRO A 220 -18.55 -23.73 -3.74
C PRO A 220 -17.94 -22.34 -3.95
N VAL A 221 -17.25 -22.15 -5.08
CA VAL A 221 -16.70 -20.85 -5.47
C VAL A 221 -17.76 -20.10 -6.27
N GLU A 222 -18.17 -18.95 -5.76
CA GLU A 222 -19.11 -18.04 -6.42
C GLU A 222 -18.37 -16.77 -6.86
N SER A 223 -18.84 -16.15 -7.94
CA SER A 223 -18.34 -14.84 -8.37
C SER A 223 -18.76 -13.73 -7.39
N GLN A 224 -17.85 -12.79 -7.12
CA GLN A 224 -18.12 -11.53 -6.42
C GLN A 224 -17.98 -10.30 -7.34
N LEU A 225 -17.97 -10.51 -8.66
CA LEU A 225 -17.77 -9.44 -9.65
C LEU A 225 -18.77 -8.29 -9.50
N GLU A 226 -20.01 -8.60 -9.11
CA GLU A 226 -21.08 -7.61 -8.85
C GLU A 226 -20.64 -6.46 -7.94
N GLN A 227 -19.83 -6.75 -6.91
CA GLN A 227 -19.41 -5.75 -5.91
C GLN A 227 -18.40 -4.73 -6.46
N ASN A 228 -17.69 -5.05 -7.55
CA ASN A 228 -16.65 -4.19 -8.13
C ASN A 228 -16.85 -4.00 -9.65
N LEU A 229 -18.06 -4.25 -10.15
CA LEU A 229 -18.35 -4.27 -11.58
C LEU A 229 -18.15 -2.89 -12.23
N VAL A 230 -18.48 -1.83 -11.50
CA VAL A 230 -18.40 -0.43 -11.93
C VAL A 230 -17.00 -0.07 -12.44
N ASP A 231 -15.95 -0.47 -11.72
CA ASP A 231 -14.55 -0.19 -12.13
C ASP A 231 -14.18 -0.88 -13.45
N HIS A 232 -14.66 -2.12 -13.64
CA HIS A 232 -14.41 -2.90 -14.86
C HIS A 232 -15.17 -2.35 -16.06
N ILE A 233 -16.46 -2.04 -15.91
CA ILE A 233 -17.24 -1.44 -16.99
C ILE A 233 -16.64 -0.09 -17.41
N ASN A 234 -16.25 0.77 -16.44
CA ASN A 234 -15.57 2.01 -16.76
C ASN A 234 -14.31 1.80 -17.63
N ALA A 235 -13.45 0.86 -17.23
CA ALA A 235 -12.22 0.57 -17.97
C ALA A 235 -12.51 0.06 -19.39
N GLU A 236 -13.49 -0.83 -19.57
CA GLU A 236 -13.85 -1.36 -20.89
C GLU A 236 -14.56 -0.33 -21.78
N VAL A 237 -15.32 0.61 -21.21
CA VAL A 237 -15.86 1.77 -21.95
C VAL A 237 -14.73 2.70 -22.41
N VAL A 238 -13.75 2.96 -21.54
CA VAL A 238 -12.55 3.75 -21.90
C VAL A 238 -11.74 3.08 -23.01
N LEU A 239 -11.61 1.75 -22.99
CA LEU A 239 -10.93 0.97 -24.02
C LEU A 239 -11.75 0.81 -25.30
N LYS A 240 -13.03 1.21 -25.30
CA LYS A 240 -14.00 0.99 -26.38
C LYS A 240 -14.27 -0.49 -26.68
N THR A 241 -14.07 -1.37 -25.69
CA THR A 241 -14.59 -2.74 -25.76
C THR A 241 -16.11 -2.74 -25.58
N ILE A 242 -16.61 -1.83 -24.74
CA ILE A 242 -18.03 -1.60 -24.51
C ILE A 242 -18.36 -0.21 -25.07
N GLU A 243 -19.08 -0.14 -26.19
CA GLU A 243 -19.53 1.13 -26.78
C GLU A 243 -21.00 1.42 -26.48
N ASN A 244 -21.77 0.42 -26.08
CA ASN A 244 -23.19 0.55 -25.73
C ASN A 244 -23.61 -0.46 -24.63
N LYS A 245 -24.83 -0.31 -24.09
CA LYS A 245 -25.36 -1.21 -23.05
C LYS A 245 -25.45 -2.68 -23.46
N GLN A 246 -25.71 -2.97 -24.74
CA GLN A 246 -25.75 -4.35 -25.24
C GLN A 246 -24.36 -4.99 -25.22
N ASP A 247 -23.32 -4.26 -25.60
CA ASP A 247 -21.92 -4.74 -25.49
C ASP A 247 -21.56 -5.08 -24.04
N ALA A 248 -22.07 -4.31 -23.07
CA ALA A 248 -21.84 -4.59 -21.65
C ALA A 248 -22.51 -5.89 -21.19
N VAL A 249 -23.75 -6.14 -21.63
CA VAL A 249 -24.44 -7.43 -21.39
C VAL A 249 -23.66 -8.57 -22.04
N ASP A 250 -23.23 -8.38 -23.28
CA ASP A 250 -22.45 -9.37 -24.03
C ASP A 250 -21.11 -9.66 -23.33
N TRP A 251 -20.41 -8.62 -22.86
CA TRP A 251 -19.18 -8.73 -22.07
C TRP A 251 -19.40 -9.54 -20.80
N LEU A 252 -20.49 -9.31 -20.07
CA LEU A 252 -20.83 -10.08 -18.87
C LEU A 252 -20.98 -11.58 -19.18
N THR A 253 -21.41 -11.97 -20.38
CA THR A 253 -21.54 -13.41 -20.75
C THR A 253 -20.20 -14.16 -20.78
N TRP A 254 -19.08 -13.44 -20.91
CA TRP A 254 -17.72 -14.01 -20.87
C TRP A 254 -17.20 -14.25 -19.45
N THR A 255 -17.92 -13.77 -18.44
CA THR A 255 -17.45 -13.79 -17.05
C THR A 255 -17.80 -15.09 -16.32
N PHE A 256 -17.08 -15.37 -15.23
CA PHE A 256 -17.44 -16.45 -14.32
C PHE A 256 -18.79 -16.19 -13.63
N LEU A 257 -19.19 -14.92 -13.42
CA LEU A 257 -20.50 -14.55 -12.89
C LEU A 257 -21.62 -15.17 -13.72
N TYR A 258 -21.61 -14.95 -15.03
CA TYR A 258 -22.64 -15.50 -15.94
C TYR A 258 -22.75 -17.02 -15.85
N ARG A 259 -21.63 -17.73 -15.75
CA ARG A 259 -21.61 -19.19 -15.59
C ARG A 259 -22.25 -19.65 -14.27
N ARG A 260 -22.22 -18.82 -13.23
CA ARG A 260 -22.75 -19.13 -11.89
C ARG A 260 -24.21 -18.76 -11.70
N LEU A 261 -24.75 -17.76 -12.40
CA LEU A 261 -26.16 -17.33 -12.29
C LEU A 261 -27.15 -18.50 -12.41
N ALA A 262 -26.97 -19.35 -13.43
CA ALA A 262 -27.86 -20.50 -13.63
C ALA A 262 -27.60 -21.67 -12.67
N LYS A 263 -26.46 -21.70 -11.98
CA LYS A 263 -26.06 -22.79 -11.08
C LYS A 263 -26.46 -22.53 -9.64
N ASN A 264 -26.48 -21.27 -9.21
CA ASN A 264 -26.88 -20.87 -7.86
C ASN A 264 -27.64 -19.53 -7.89
N PRO A 265 -28.83 -19.47 -8.52
CA PRO A 265 -29.57 -18.22 -8.74
C PRO A 265 -29.89 -17.49 -7.44
N ASN A 266 -30.25 -18.22 -6.39
CA ASN A 266 -30.62 -17.65 -5.09
C ASN A 266 -29.45 -16.89 -4.42
N TYR A 267 -28.20 -17.28 -4.67
CA TYR A 267 -27.03 -16.57 -4.14
C TYR A 267 -26.93 -15.15 -4.68
N TYR A 268 -27.32 -14.97 -5.94
CA TYR A 268 -27.32 -13.69 -6.66
C TYR A 268 -28.69 -12.98 -6.59
N GLY A 269 -29.65 -13.52 -5.84
CA GLY A 269 -30.99 -12.94 -5.72
C GLY A 269 -31.92 -13.18 -6.92
N LEU A 270 -31.59 -14.08 -7.85
CA LEU A 270 -32.45 -14.39 -9.00
C LEU A 270 -33.65 -15.25 -8.60
N GLN A 271 -34.83 -14.93 -9.15
CA GLN A 271 -36.07 -15.68 -8.94
C GLN A 271 -36.22 -16.92 -9.82
N GLY A 272 -35.37 -17.05 -10.83
CA GLY A 272 -35.41 -18.15 -11.80
C GLY A 272 -34.17 -18.21 -12.69
N VAL A 273 -34.11 -19.23 -13.54
CA VAL A 273 -32.97 -19.50 -14.45
C VAL A 273 -33.40 -19.60 -15.91
N SER A 274 -34.62 -19.14 -16.25
CA SER A 274 -35.00 -19.04 -17.65
C SER A 274 -34.18 -17.96 -18.35
N HIS A 275 -34.12 -18.00 -19.68
CA HIS A 275 -33.42 -16.99 -20.47
C HIS A 275 -33.89 -15.56 -20.12
N GLN A 276 -35.20 -15.39 -19.88
CA GLN A 276 -35.77 -14.11 -19.46
C GLN A 276 -35.19 -13.64 -18.12
N HIS A 277 -35.21 -14.48 -17.07
CA HIS A 277 -34.69 -14.10 -15.76
C HIS A 277 -33.20 -13.75 -15.79
N LEU A 278 -32.40 -14.50 -16.55
CA LEU A 278 -30.97 -14.23 -16.68
C LEU A 278 -30.72 -12.92 -17.45
N SER A 279 -31.45 -12.70 -18.54
CA SER A 279 -31.35 -11.47 -19.33
C SER A 279 -31.76 -10.25 -18.50
N ASP A 280 -32.89 -10.32 -17.79
CA ASP A 280 -33.39 -9.22 -16.96
C ASP A 280 -32.39 -8.85 -15.86
N TYR A 281 -31.81 -9.85 -15.19
CA TYR A 281 -30.80 -9.63 -14.15
C TYR A 281 -29.54 -8.97 -14.72
N LEU A 282 -29.02 -9.44 -15.87
CA LEU A 282 -27.84 -8.83 -16.48
C LEU A 282 -28.11 -7.39 -16.94
N SER A 283 -29.28 -7.15 -17.53
CA SER A 283 -29.69 -5.81 -17.94
C SER A 283 -29.83 -4.87 -16.74
N GLU A 284 -30.46 -5.30 -15.64
CA GLU A 284 -30.55 -4.51 -14.41
C GLU A 284 -29.17 -4.21 -13.80
N LEU A 285 -28.28 -5.20 -13.82
CA LEU A 285 -26.91 -5.06 -13.33
C LEU A 285 -26.10 -4.04 -14.15
N VAL A 286 -26.22 -4.09 -15.49
CA VAL A 286 -25.60 -3.10 -16.39
C VAL A 286 -26.20 -1.72 -16.15
N GLU A 287 -27.52 -1.61 -16.10
CA GLU A 287 -28.23 -0.34 -15.90
C GLU A 287 -27.80 0.33 -14.59
N SER A 288 -27.78 -0.42 -13.49
CA SER A 288 -27.33 0.07 -12.19
C SER A 288 -25.87 0.51 -12.20
N SER A 289 -25.00 -0.24 -12.90
CA SER A 289 -23.58 0.09 -13.01
C SER A 289 -23.35 1.34 -13.84
N VAL A 290 -24.00 1.46 -15.00
CA VAL A 290 -23.95 2.65 -15.87
C VAL A 290 -24.50 3.86 -15.14
N HIS A 291 -25.60 3.73 -14.42
CA HIS A 291 -26.16 4.82 -13.61
C HIS A 291 -25.17 5.30 -12.54
N THR A 292 -24.47 4.38 -11.88
CA THR A 292 -23.41 4.73 -10.91
C THR A 292 -22.25 5.47 -11.59
N LEU A 293 -21.83 5.02 -12.78
CA LEU A 293 -20.77 5.69 -13.56
C LEU A 293 -21.18 7.07 -14.04
N GLU A 294 -22.44 7.25 -14.42
CA GLU A 294 -22.99 8.54 -14.83
C GLU A 294 -23.07 9.52 -13.65
N GLN A 295 -23.55 9.07 -12.49
CA GLN A 295 -23.54 9.87 -11.25
C GLN A 295 -22.13 10.31 -10.85
N ALA A 296 -21.15 9.43 -11.04
CA ALA A 296 -19.73 9.73 -10.82
C ALA A 296 -19.09 10.57 -11.94
N GLN A 297 -19.86 10.95 -12.97
CA GLN A 297 -19.40 11.66 -14.18
C GLN A 297 -18.23 10.98 -14.88
N CYS A 298 -18.16 9.65 -14.82
CA CYS A 298 -17.12 8.83 -15.45
C CYS A 298 -17.52 8.39 -16.86
N VAL A 299 -18.81 8.18 -17.10
CA VAL A 299 -19.39 7.80 -18.40
C VAL A 299 -20.60 8.69 -18.68
N SER A 300 -20.82 9.03 -19.94
CA SER A 300 -22.05 9.67 -20.43
C SER A 300 -22.85 8.66 -21.24
N GLU A 301 -24.14 8.59 -20.97
CA GLU A 301 -25.10 7.84 -21.79
C GLU A 301 -25.70 8.77 -22.86
N GLN A 302 -25.70 8.35 -24.13
CA GLN A 302 -26.30 9.06 -25.25
C GLN A 302 -27.38 8.19 -25.90
N ASN A 303 -28.49 8.81 -26.32
CA ASN A 303 -29.61 8.13 -26.98
C ASN A 303 -30.18 6.92 -26.19
N GLU A 304 -30.04 6.92 -24.86
CA GLU A 304 -30.46 5.83 -23.96
C GLU A 304 -29.74 4.48 -24.18
N VAL A 305 -28.65 4.46 -24.97
CA VAL A 305 -28.00 3.20 -25.39
C VAL A 305 -26.47 3.32 -25.48
N ASP A 306 -25.96 4.39 -26.09
CA ASP A 306 -24.54 4.56 -26.41
C ASP A 306 -23.78 5.08 -25.18
N LEU A 307 -22.60 4.51 -24.92
CA LEU A 307 -21.77 4.85 -23.76
C LEU A 307 -20.48 5.54 -24.24
N GLN A 308 -20.20 6.72 -23.69
CA GLN A 308 -18.97 7.46 -23.96
C GLN A 308 -18.17 7.74 -22.68
N PRO A 309 -16.86 7.46 -22.67
CA PRO A 309 -16.04 7.78 -21.51
C PRO A 309 -15.91 9.30 -21.34
N LEU A 310 -16.07 9.77 -20.11
CA LEU A 310 -15.80 11.14 -19.70
C LEU A 310 -14.40 11.23 -19.09
N ASN A 311 -13.93 12.46 -18.89
CA ASN A 311 -12.58 12.72 -18.40
C ASN A 311 -12.28 12.05 -17.04
N LEU A 312 -13.24 12.01 -16.11
CA LEU A 312 -13.05 11.32 -14.83
C LEU A 312 -12.92 9.80 -15.00
N GLY A 313 -13.66 9.20 -15.94
CA GLY A 313 -13.55 7.78 -16.27
C GLY A 313 -12.21 7.44 -16.89
N LEU A 314 -11.68 8.32 -17.77
CA LEU A 314 -10.33 8.21 -18.32
C LEU A 314 -9.27 8.24 -17.21
N VAL A 315 -9.37 9.17 -16.26
CA VAL A 315 -8.45 9.28 -15.11
C VAL A 315 -8.52 8.01 -14.25
N ALA A 316 -9.72 7.54 -13.91
CA ALA A 316 -9.93 6.32 -13.11
C ALA A 316 -9.24 5.10 -13.75
N ALA A 317 -9.53 4.86 -15.04
CA ALA A 317 -8.98 3.74 -15.79
C ALA A 317 -7.46 3.85 -15.99
N PHE A 318 -6.96 5.05 -16.31
CA PHE A 318 -5.54 5.28 -16.57
C PHE A 318 -4.66 5.01 -15.34
N TYR A 319 -5.10 5.46 -14.15
CA TYR A 319 -4.33 5.30 -12.91
C TYR A 319 -4.68 4.05 -12.11
N TYR A 320 -5.64 3.23 -12.59
CA TYR A 320 -6.16 2.11 -11.83
C TYR A 320 -6.62 2.53 -10.41
N VAL A 321 -7.51 3.52 -10.40
CA VAL A 321 -8.12 4.11 -9.20
C VAL A 321 -9.61 3.79 -9.23
N LYS A 322 -10.17 3.43 -8.06
CA LYS A 322 -11.59 3.10 -7.94
C LYS A 322 -12.47 4.29 -8.31
N VAL A 323 -13.59 4.04 -8.99
CA VAL A 323 -14.57 5.07 -9.37
C VAL A 323 -15.07 5.83 -8.15
N ASN A 324 -15.32 5.15 -7.03
CA ASN A 324 -15.72 5.79 -5.77
C ASN A 324 -14.67 6.81 -5.27
N THR A 325 -13.38 6.55 -5.48
CA THR A 325 -12.31 7.49 -5.13
C THR A 325 -12.30 8.71 -6.04
N ILE A 326 -12.54 8.53 -7.34
CA ILE A 326 -12.64 9.65 -8.29
C ILE A 326 -13.90 10.49 -8.04
N GLU A 327 -15.03 9.86 -7.71
CA GLU A 327 -16.23 10.56 -7.27
C GLU A 327 -15.96 11.39 -6.02
N LEU A 328 -15.30 10.80 -5.02
CA LEU A 328 -14.87 11.52 -3.80
C LEU A 328 -14.01 12.74 -4.15
N PHE A 329 -13.03 12.58 -5.05
CA PHE A 329 -12.17 13.68 -5.48
C PHE A 329 -12.99 14.79 -6.14
N ASN A 330 -13.84 14.45 -7.12
CA ASN A 330 -14.67 15.41 -7.83
C ASN A 330 -15.60 16.20 -6.90
N ARG A 331 -16.18 15.53 -5.89
CA ARG A 331 -17.12 16.17 -4.94
C ARG A 331 -16.43 16.98 -3.85
N SER A 332 -15.20 16.63 -3.47
CA SER A 332 -14.51 17.22 -2.31
C SER A 332 -13.52 18.32 -2.69
N LEU A 333 -13.00 18.29 -3.92
CA LEU A 333 -12.03 19.28 -4.39
C LEU A 333 -12.71 20.61 -4.73
N THR A 334 -12.04 21.70 -4.38
CA THR A 334 -12.50 23.08 -4.66
C THR A 334 -11.29 23.93 -5.07
N PRO A 335 -11.48 25.07 -5.75
CA PRO A 335 -10.37 25.96 -6.13
C PRO A 335 -9.58 26.51 -4.95
N THR A 336 -10.13 26.46 -3.73
CA THR A 336 -9.51 26.97 -2.49
C THR A 336 -8.88 25.88 -1.63
N CYS A 337 -8.92 24.61 -2.07
CA CYS A 337 -8.30 23.49 -1.38
C CYS A 337 -6.81 23.75 -1.16
N LYS A 338 -6.39 23.67 0.11
CA LYS A 338 -4.99 23.75 0.53
C LYS A 338 -4.44 22.35 0.80
N ARG A 339 -3.12 22.23 0.96
CA ARG A 339 -2.39 20.97 1.24
C ARG A 339 -3.07 20.08 2.30
N ARG A 340 -3.51 20.65 3.44
CA ARG A 340 -4.26 19.92 4.47
C ARG A 340 -5.50 19.21 3.93
N ALA A 341 -6.36 19.95 3.19
CA ALA A 341 -7.59 19.39 2.65
C ALA A 341 -7.27 18.29 1.61
N LEU A 342 -6.24 18.50 0.78
CA LEU A 342 -5.79 17.49 -0.19
C LEU A 342 -5.31 16.21 0.50
N LEU A 343 -4.60 16.32 1.63
CA LEU A 343 -4.18 15.16 2.44
C LEU A 343 -5.36 14.43 3.08
N GLU A 344 -6.38 15.15 3.56
CA GLU A 344 -7.62 14.56 4.08
C GLU A 344 -8.39 13.81 2.99
N ILE A 345 -8.49 14.41 1.79
CA ILE A 345 -9.14 13.80 0.62
C ILE A 345 -8.36 12.55 0.18
N LEU A 346 -7.03 12.63 0.07
CA LEU A 346 -6.18 11.48 -0.25
C LEU A 346 -6.36 10.36 0.79
N ALA A 347 -6.31 10.69 2.08
CA ALA A 347 -6.45 9.69 3.14
C ALA A 347 -7.84 9.03 3.16
N ALA A 348 -8.87 9.68 2.60
CA ALA A 348 -10.22 9.15 2.48
C ALA A 348 -10.44 8.27 1.23
N SER A 349 -9.43 8.09 0.37
CA SER A 349 -9.51 7.22 -0.80
C SER A 349 -9.89 5.77 -0.46
N SER A 350 -10.72 5.15 -1.30
CA SER A 350 -11.26 3.78 -1.12
C SER A 350 -10.18 2.69 -1.20
N GLU A 351 -8.99 3.00 -1.70
CA GLU A 351 -7.82 2.13 -1.72
C GLU A 351 -7.28 1.87 -0.30
N PHE A 352 -7.46 2.84 0.61
CA PHE A 352 -6.98 2.75 1.98
C PHE A 352 -7.94 2.03 2.93
N SER A 353 -9.13 1.62 2.48
CA SER A 353 -10.05 0.81 3.29
C SER A 353 -9.46 -0.56 3.66
N THR A 354 -8.43 -1.00 2.94
CA THR A 354 -7.72 -2.25 3.19
C THR A 354 -6.68 -2.18 4.31
N LEU A 355 -6.38 -0.98 4.84
CA LEU A 355 -5.43 -0.83 5.93
C LEU A 355 -5.92 -1.58 7.18
N PRO A 356 -5.11 -2.47 7.77
CA PRO A 356 -5.54 -3.28 8.90
C PRO A 356 -5.72 -2.40 10.13
N LEU A 357 -6.79 -2.66 10.88
CA LEU A 357 -7.00 -2.09 12.21
C LEU A 357 -6.69 -3.15 13.25
N ARG A 358 -6.14 -2.75 14.40
CA ARG A 358 -5.74 -3.69 15.46
C ARG A 358 -6.31 -3.27 16.81
N PRO A 359 -6.75 -4.22 17.66
CA PRO A 359 -7.26 -3.89 18.99
C PRO A 359 -6.20 -3.18 19.85
N GLY A 360 -6.57 -2.06 20.46
CA GLY A 360 -5.69 -1.26 21.32
C GLY A 360 -4.71 -0.34 20.58
N GLU A 361 -4.80 -0.26 19.24
CA GLU A 361 -3.98 0.65 18.44
C GLU A 361 -4.40 2.13 18.62
N GLU A 362 -5.66 2.37 18.99
CA GLU A 362 -6.28 3.70 19.18
C GLU A 362 -5.43 4.63 20.05
N GLY A 363 -4.94 4.16 21.19
CA GLY A 363 -4.12 4.96 22.11
C GLY A 363 -2.81 5.41 21.46
N THR A 364 -2.21 4.56 20.64
CA THR A 364 -0.97 4.87 19.91
C THR A 364 -1.24 5.89 18.81
N LEU A 365 -2.30 5.69 18.02
CA LEU A 365 -2.70 6.63 16.97
C LEU A 365 -3.08 8.00 17.54
N LYS A 366 -3.80 8.03 18.68
CA LYS A 366 -4.13 9.27 19.40
C LYS A 366 -2.89 10.02 19.85
N GLY A 367 -1.93 9.32 20.46
CA GLY A 367 -0.66 9.91 20.89
C GLY A 367 0.15 10.45 19.71
N LEU A 368 0.17 9.72 18.59
CA LEU A 368 0.81 10.17 17.35
C LEU A 368 0.14 11.42 16.79
N ALA A 369 -1.19 11.42 16.66
CA ALA A 369 -1.95 12.57 16.16
C ALA A 369 -1.70 13.83 17.01
N GLN A 370 -1.72 13.71 18.34
CA GLN A 370 -1.43 14.81 19.26
C GLN A 370 0.00 15.34 19.08
N ARG A 371 1.00 14.46 19.06
CA ARG A 371 2.42 14.84 18.88
C ARG A 371 2.66 15.53 17.54
N LEU A 372 2.03 15.01 16.49
CA LEU A 372 2.12 15.53 15.12
C LEU A 372 1.19 16.72 14.86
N GLY A 373 0.39 17.14 15.84
CA GLY A 373 -0.58 18.23 15.71
C GLY A 373 -1.71 17.97 14.70
N VAL A 374 -1.93 16.72 14.29
CA VAL A 374 -2.92 16.33 13.28
C VAL A 374 -4.31 16.65 13.81
N ARG A 375 -4.96 17.68 13.26
CA ARG A 375 -6.35 17.96 13.63
C ARG A 375 -7.25 16.95 12.97
N LEU A 376 -7.80 16.06 13.77
CA LEU A 376 -8.84 15.13 13.38
C LEU A 376 -10.16 15.91 13.15
N PRO A 377 -10.98 15.55 12.15
CA PRO A 377 -12.30 16.15 11.94
C PRO A 377 -13.14 16.16 13.24
N ALA A 378 -13.95 17.20 13.43
CA ALA A 378 -14.71 17.39 14.68
C ALA A 378 -15.67 16.24 15.05
N ASN A 379 -15.98 15.36 14.09
CA ASN A 379 -16.83 14.16 14.26
C ASN A 379 -16.06 12.83 14.13
N SER A 380 -14.73 12.85 14.07
CA SER A 380 -13.90 11.63 14.00
C SER A 380 -13.38 11.25 15.39
N GLU A 381 -14.30 11.05 16.35
CA GLU A 381 -13.96 10.35 17.59
C GLU A 381 -13.53 8.90 17.33
N ASP A 382 -13.86 8.40 16.13
CA ASP A 382 -13.58 7.05 15.69
C ASP A 382 -12.16 6.94 15.09
N LEU A 383 -11.17 6.74 15.97
CA LEU A 383 -9.79 6.38 15.58
C LEU A 383 -9.71 5.03 14.86
N ASN A 384 -10.79 4.24 14.87
CA ASN A 384 -10.90 2.95 14.19
C ASN A 384 -11.37 3.08 12.73
N LYS A 385 -10.99 4.18 12.06
CA LYS A 385 -11.23 4.34 10.62
C LYS A 385 -9.93 4.22 9.84
N PRO A 386 -9.89 3.43 8.75
CA PRO A 386 -8.71 3.32 7.90
C PRO A 386 -8.22 4.69 7.38
N SER A 387 -9.15 5.61 7.08
CA SER A 387 -8.83 6.96 6.60
C SER A 387 -8.13 7.84 7.66
N THR A 388 -8.56 7.74 8.92
CA THR A 388 -7.90 8.46 10.02
C THR A 388 -6.50 7.92 10.26
N LYS A 389 -6.34 6.60 10.23
CA LYS A 389 -5.04 5.95 10.32
C LYS A 389 -4.12 6.35 9.15
N ALA A 390 -4.63 6.32 7.93
CA ALA A 390 -3.91 6.75 6.72
C ALA A 390 -3.38 8.19 6.88
N LEU A 391 -4.22 9.12 7.32
CA LEU A 391 -3.83 10.52 7.53
C LEU A 391 -2.70 10.64 8.55
N ILE A 392 -2.82 10.00 9.71
CA ILE A 392 -1.80 10.04 10.77
C ILE A 392 -0.47 9.46 10.27
N LEU A 393 -0.52 8.35 9.53
CA LEU A 393 0.67 7.70 8.98
C LEU A 393 1.33 8.52 7.87
N LEU A 394 0.58 9.26 7.06
CA LEU A 394 1.14 10.24 6.11
C LEU A 394 1.89 11.36 6.85
N TYR A 395 1.30 11.96 7.89
CA TYR A 395 2.01 12.96 8.69
C TYR A 395 3.23 12.40 9.41
N ALA A 396 3.16 11.16 9.91
CA ALA A 396 4.30 10.48 10.51
C ALA A 396 5.42 10.26 9.50
N HIS A 397 5.07 9.93 8.25
CA HIS A 397 6.02 9.78 7.13
C HIS A 397 6.76 11.09 6.85
N PHE A 398 6.02 12.18 6.67
CA PHE A 398 6.61 13.50 6.38
C PHE A 398 7.49 14.04 7.51
N ASN A 399 7.27 13.59 8.75
CA ASN A 399 8.08 13.96 9.91
C ASN A 399 9.16 12.92 10.25
N ARG A 400 9.30 11.84 9.45
CA ARG A 400 10.20 10.70 9.72
C ARG A 400 10.10 10.20 11.16
N THR A 401 8.86 10.20 11.68
CA THR A 401 8.59 9.91 13.08
C THR A 401 8.82 8.42 13.36
N PRO A 402 9.53 8.05 14.44
CA PRO A 402 9.68 6.65 14.82
C PRO A 402 8.32 6.00 15.10
N LEU A 403 8.07 4.88 14.42
CA LEU A 403 6.84 4.10 14.52
C LEU A 403 7.12 2.68 15.03
N PRO A 404 6.15 2.05 15.74
CA PRO A 404 6.17 0.60 15.98
C PRO A 404 6.21 -0.16 14.66
N SER A 405 6.82 -1.35 14.64
CA SER A 405 6.99 -2.14 13.40
C SER A 405 5.69 -2.44 12.65
N ASP A 406 4.57 -2.56 13.36
CA ASP A 406 3.27 -2.84 12.73
C ASP A 406 2.76 -1.62 11.94
N LEU A 407 2.94 -0.42 12.49
CA LEU A 407 2.63 0.84 11.80
C LEU A 407 3.62 1.15 10.67
N ILE A 408 4.87 0.70 10.77
CA ILE A 408 5.83 0.78 9.65
C ILE A 408 5.35 -0.09 8.49
N ALA A 409 4.88 -1.30 8.76
CA ALA A 409 4.33 -2.17 7.72
C ALA A 409 3.10 -1.54 7.06
N ASP A 410 2.18 -0.99 7.86
CA ASP A 410 0.98 -0.31 7.33
C ASP A 410 1.33 0.94 6.52
N GLN A 411 2.32 1.73 6.98
CA GLN A 411 2.79 2.91 6.27
C GLN A 411 3.37 2.53 4.91
N LYS A 412 4.06 1.39 4.77
CA LYS A 412 4.52 0.92 3.45
C LYS A 412 3.34 0.61 2.53
N VAL A 413 2.33 -0.13 3.01
CA VAL A 413 1.11 -0.45 2.24
C VAL A 413 0.37 0.82 1.80
N LEU A 414 0.33 1.84 2.67
CA LEU A 414 -0.24 3.16 2.39
C LEU A 414 0.54 3.93 1.30
N LEU A 415 1.87 3.93 1.37
CA LEU A 415 2.71 4.72 0.46
C LEU A 415 2.70 4.19 -0.98
N GLU A 416 2.54 2.88 -1.17
CA GLU A 416 2.55 2.25 -2.51
C GLU A 416 1.52 2.83 -3.49
N PRO A 417 0.22 2.93 -3.17
CA PRO A 417 -0.78 3.53 -4.06
C PRO A 417 -0.81 5.06 -3.99
N SER A 418 -0.14 5.70 -3.03
CA SER A 418 -0.26 7.15 -2.79
C SER A 418 0.14 7.98 -4.02
N ILE A 419 1.18 7.58 -4.76
CA ILE A 419 1.64 8.33 -5.93
C ILE A 419 0.62 8.32 -7.08
N ARG A 420 0.06 7.15 -7.40
CA ARG A 420 -0.96 7.07 -8.47
C ARG A 420 -2.25 7.80 -8.10
N LEU A 421 -2.62 7.78 -6.81
CA LEU A 421 -3.76 8.55 -6.29
C LEU A 421 -3.51 10.06 -6.39
N LEU A 422 -2.32 10.52 -6.05
CA LEU A 422 -1.95 11.93 -6.18
C LEU A 422 -1.86 12.38 -7.63
N HIS A 423 -1.37 11.54 -8.54
CA HIS A 423 -1.40 11.82 -9.98
C HIS A 423 -2.83 11.95 -10.50
N ALA A 424 -3.72 11.04 -10.10
CA ALA A 424 -5.14 11.15 -10.41
C ALA A 424 -5.75 12.44 -9.81
N LEU A 425 -5.38 12.79 -8.58
CA LEU A 425 -5.82 14.02 -7.92
C LEU A 425 -5.38 15.27 -8.71
N VAL A 426 -4.13 15.33 -9.18
CA VAL A 426 -3.61 16.41 -10.04
C VAL A 426 -4.42 16.51 -11.34
N ASP A 427 -4.72 15.39 -11.98
CA ASP A 427 -5.46 15.38 -13.24
C ASP A 427 -6.92 15.83 -13.06
N VAL A 428 -7.58 15.42 -11.97
CA VAL A 428 -8.93 15.92 -11.63
C VAL A 428 -8.92 17.42 -11.37
N ILE A 429 -7.95 17.92 -10.60
CA ILE A 429 -7.82 19.35 -10.30
C ILE A 429 -7.53 20.16 -11.56
N SER A 430 -6.58 19.69 -12.38
CA SER A 430 -6.15 20.41 -13.59
C SER A 430 -7.23 20.44 -14.66
N SER A 431 -8.07 19.41 -14.75
CA SER A 431 -9.25 19.39 -15.61
C SER A 431 -10.30 20.43 -15.23
N ASN A 432 -10.34 20.84 -13.96
CA ASN A 432 -11.16 21.95 -13.47
C ASN A 432 -10.47 23.32 -13.59
N GLY A 433 -9.21 23.37 -14.07
CA GLY A 433 -8.47 24.61 -14.30
C GLY A 433 -7.97 25.30 -13.02
N TRP A 434 -7.78 24.59 -11.91
CA TRP A 434 -7.34 25.20 -10.64
C TRP A 434 -5.83 25.08 -10.43
N LEU A 435 -5.12 26.21 -10.38
CA LEU A 435 -3.66 26.22 -10.34
C LEU A 435 -3.09 25.85 -8.96
N VAL A 436 -3.51 26.55 -7.90
CA VAL A 436 -2.95 26.43 -6.55
C VAL A 436 -3.16 25.03 -5.97
N PRO A 437 -4.34 24.40 -6.06
CA PRO A 437 -4.50 23.03 -5.60
C PRO A 437 -3.67 22.03 -6.42
N ALA A 438 -3.47 22.27 -7.72
CA ALA A 438 -2.67 21.38 -8.57
C ALA A 438 -1.19 21.41 -8.16
N LEU A 439 -0.62 22.60 -8.03
CA LEU A 439 0.76 22.77 -7.53
C LEU A 439 0.91 22.17 -6.12
N SER A 440 -0.07 22.40 -5.25
CA SER A 440 -0.07 21.81 -3.90
C SER A 440 -0.09 20.27 -3.91
N ALA A 441 -0.82 19.65 -4.85
CA ALA A 441 -0.85 18.19 -4.99
C ALA A 441 0.48 17.65 -5.56
N MET A 442 1.13 18.38 -6.48
CA MET A 442 2.46 18.04 -7.01
C MET A 442 3.51 18.06 -5.89
N GLU A 443 3.51 19.09 -5.03
CA GLU A 443 4.39 19.14 -3.87
C GLU A 443 4.13 18.01 -2.86
N ILE A 444 2.86 17.59 -2.70
CA ILE A 444 2.55 16.42 -1.86
C ILE A 444 3.14 15.14 -2.47
N CYS A 445 3.22 15.02 -3.81
CA CYS A 445 3.91 13.89 -4.45
C CYS A 445 5.39 13.86 -4.00
N GLN A 446 6.08 14.99 -4.12
CA GLN A 446 7.48 15.11 -3.68
C GLN A 446 7.62 14.75 -2.20
N ALA A 447 6.66 15.18 -1.37
CA ALA A 447 6.69 14.90 0.06
C ALA A 447 6.50 13.42 0.40
N VAL A 448 5.65 12.71 -0.36
CA VAL A 448 5.46 11.26 -0.24
C VAL A 448 6.72 10.51 -0.66
N VAL A 449 7.41 10.95 -1.72
CA VAL A 449 8.63 10.29 -2.19
C VAL A 449 9.81 10.53 -1.23
N GLN A 450 10.03 11.77 -0.80
CA GLN A 450 11.21 12.15 0.02
C GLN A 450 10.99 12.03 1.53
N ALA A 451 9.76 11.71 1.96
CA ALA A 451 9.36 11.64 3.36
C ALA A 451 9.66 12.95 4.12
N MET A 452 9.38 14.09 3.49
CA MET A 452 9.61 15.42 4.05
C MET A 452 8.91 16.51 3.26
N THR A 453 8.81 17.71 3.80
CA THR A 453 8.20 18.85 3.10
C THR A 453 8.93 20.14 3.47
N THR A 454 9.09 21.04 2.49
CA THR A 454 9.58 22.42 2.70
C THR A 454 8.44 23.39 3.02
N ALA A 455 7.20 23.04 2.66
CA ALA A 455 6.03 23.87 2.85
C ALA A 455 5.24 23.46 4.11
N ALA A 456 4.50 24.40 4.69
CA ALA A 456 3.57 24.05 5.77
C ALA A 456 2.38 23.29 5.17
N LEU A 457 2.22 22.01 5.56
CA LEU A 457 1.08 21.17 5.13
C LEU A 457 -0.24 21.63 5.74
N GLY A 458 -0.18 22.28 6.92
CA GLY A 458 -1.33 22.82 7.64
C GLY A 458 -2.05 21.78 8.50
N GLY A 459 -2.42 22.15 9.73
CA GLY A 459 -3.15 21.26 10.65
C GLY A 459 -2.36 20.05 11.15
N GLY A 460 -1.05 20.25 11.27
CA GLY A 460 -0.03 19.39 11.88
C GLY A 460 1.22 20.23 12.18
N ASN A 461 2.10 19.73 13.04
CA ASN A 461 3.40 20.33 13.37
C ASN A 461 4.49 19.89 12.38
N ALA A 462 4.13 19.53 11.14
CA ALA A 462 5.10 19.17 10.12
C ALA A 462 6.12 20.31 10.01
N THR A 463 7.33 20.06 10.50
CA THR A 463 8.38 21.07 10.55
C THR A 463 8.85 21.27 9.12
N GLN A 464 8.73 22.50 8.63
CA GLN A 464 9.33 22.88 7.36
C GLN A 464 10.80 22.49 7.40
N CYS A 465 11.18 21.53 6.57
CA CYS A 465 12.54 21.01 6.54
C CYS A 465 13.30 21.68 5.40
N SER A 466 14.60 21.93 5.58
CA SER A 466 15.47 22.30 4.47
C SER A 466 15.50 21.17 3.43
N ALA A 467 15.54 21.53 2.15
CA ALA A 467 15.70 20.60 1.03
C ALA A 467 16.93 19.69 1.19
N LEU A 468 17.95 20.12 1.92
CA LEU A 468 19.15 19.34 2.23
C LEU A 468 18.87 18.06 3.02
N LYS A 469 17.75 17.96 3.76
CA LYS A 469 17.37 16.72 4.47
C LYS A 469 16.98 15.55 3.56
N GLN A 470 16.88 15.78 2.24
CA GLN A 470 16.75 14.70 1.26
C GLN A 470 18.05 13.90 1.14
N LEU A 471 19.19 14.55 1.38
CA LEU A 471 20.50 13.90 1.35
C LEU A 471 20.67 12.99 2.58
N PRO A 472 21.28 11.81 2.41
CA PRO A 472 21.55 10.91 3.52
C PRO A 472 22.53 11.55 4.50
N HIS A 473 22.40 11.24 5.79
CA HIS A 473 23.29 11.71 6.86
C HIS A 473 23.25 13.23 7.15
N PHE A 474 22.36 14.00 6.52
CA PHE A 474 22.14 15.41 6.85
C PHE A 474 21.27 15.56 8.11
N THR A 475 21.93 15.83 9.24
CA THR A 475 21.29 16.14 10.53
C THR A 475 20.85 17.60 10.59
N ASP A 476 20.01 17.94 11.57
CA ASP A 476 19.62 19.34 11.83
C ASP A 476 20.84 20.26 12.02
N GLU A 477 21.84 19.80 12.77
CA GLU A 477 23.10 20.52 12.99
C GLU A 477 23.86 20.79 11.69
N LEU A 478 23.94 19.81 10.79
CA LEU A 478 24.64 19.97 9.51
C LEU A 478 23.88 20.92 8.56
N VAL A 479 22.55 20.89 8.60
CA VAL A 479 21.70 21.82 7.86
C VAL A 479 21.88 23.26 8.36
N GLU A 480 21.96 23.47 9.67
CA GLU A 480 22.23 24.80 10.24
C GLU A 480 23.60 25.32 9.80
N GLN A 481 24.65 24.49 9.84
CA GLN A 481 25.97 24.85 9.33
C GLN A 481 25.97 25.17 7.83
N ALA A 482 25.25 24.39 7.02
CA ALA A 482 25.11 24.64 5.59
C ALA A 482 24.47 26.03 5.34
N LYS A 483 23.42 26.37 6.08
CA LYS A 483 22.77 27.68 6.00
C LYS A 483 23.68 28.83 6.42
N GLU A 484 24.50 28.66 7.47
CA GLU A 484 25.51 29.66 7.86
C GLU A 484 26.55 29.91 6.76
N MET A 485 26.79 28.91 5.91
CA MET A 485 27.67 28.99 4.74
C MET A 485 26.94 29.43 3.46
N GLY A 486 25.66 29.80 3.53
CA GLY A 486 24.87 30.25 2.38
C GLY A 486 24.41 29.14 1.44
N VAL A 487 24.31 27.90 1.93
CA VAL A 487 23.82 26.73 1.18
C VAL A 487 22.41 26.40 1.65
N ASP A 488 21.39 26.70 0.82
CA ASP A 488 19.99 26.50 1.18
C ASP A 488 19.41 25.21 0.59
N ASP A 489 19.91 24.79 -0.58
CA ASP A 489 19.44 23.61 -1.30
C ASP A 489 20.58 22.71 -1.85
N ILE A 490 20.18 21.64 -2.55
CA ILE A 490 21.11 20.65 -3.10
C ILE A 490 21.91 21.23 -4.28
N PHE A 491 21.33 22.16 -5.03
CA PHE A 491 22.00 22.81 -6.15
C PHE A 491 23.14 23.71 -5.64
N ASP A 492 22.90 24.48 -4.58
CA ASP A 492 23.92 25.27 -3.90
C ASP A 492 25.06 24.38 -3.40
N LEU A 493 24.75 23.24 -2.79
CA LEU A 493 25.76 22.29 -2.31
C LEU A 493 26.62 21.74 -3.45
N MET A 494 26.02 21.46 -4.61
CA MET A 494 26.74 20.95 -5.79
C MET A 494 27.62 22.02 -6.45
N ASN A 495 27.25 23.29 -6.33
CA ASN A 495 28.02 24.41 -6.89
C ASN A 495 28.98 25.06 -5.87
N MET A 496 28.91 24.68 -4.61
CA MET A 496 29.80 25.16 -3.54
C MET A 496 31.26 24.81 -3.85
N ASP A 497 32.17 25.74 -3.50
CA ASP A 497 33.62 25.54 -3.60
C ASP A 497 34.07 24.27 -2.88
N GLU A 498 35.00 23.52 -3.51
CA GLU A 498 35.46 22.22 -3.02
C GLU A 498 35.98 22.28 -1.56
N LYS A 499 36.75 23.31 -1.22
CA LYS A 499 37.29 23.51 0.14
C LYS A 499 36.19 23.76 1.18
N GLU A 500 35.14 24.47 0.80
CA GLU A 500 34.02 24.77 1.70
C GLU A 500 33.14 23.53 1.87
N ARG A 501 32.92 22.78 0.79
CA ARG A 501 32.22 21.50 0.81
C ARG A 501 32.94 20.47 1.69
N GLU A 502 34.26 20.35 1.58
CA GLU A 502 35.07 19.50 2.44
C GLU A 502 34.96 19.91 3.92
N LYS A 503 34.93 21.21 4.21
CA LYS A 503 34.75 21.73 5.56
C LYS A 503 33.38 21.38 6.14
N LEU A 504 32.32 21.57 5.36
CA LEU A 504 30.94 21.26 5.74
C LEU A 504 30.77 19.75 5.98
N LEU A 505 31.24 18.92 5.05
CA LEU A 505 31.04 17.47 5.10
C LEU A 505 32.08 16.72 5.94
N LYS A 506 33.03 17.42 6.56
CA LYS A 506 34.08 16.86 7.43
C LYS A 506 33.56 15.90 8.53
N PRO A 507 32.38 16.10 9.14
CA PRO A 507 31.85 15.17 10.14
C PRO A 507 31.51 13.78 9.58
N LEU A 508 31.35 13.64 8.25
CA LEU A 508 30.93 12.40 7.61
C LEU A 508 32.10 11.47 7.32
N THR A 509 31.87 10.16 7.45
CA THR A 509 32.84 9.12 7.08
C THR A 509 32.96 8.99 5.55
N PRO A 510 34.06 8.40 5.03
CA PRO A 510 34.21 8.16 3.59
C PRO A 510 33.07 7.37 2.95
N SER A 511 32.42 6.45 3.70
CA SER A 511 31.25 5.73 3.20
C SER A 511 30.02 6.65 3.10
N GLN A 512 29.80 7.50 4.09
CA GLN A 512 28.68 8.44 4.10
C GLN A 512 28.84 9.52 3.02
N LEU A 513 30.08 9.97 2.76
CA LEU A 513 30.38 10.88 1.65
C LEU A 513 30.01 10.28 0.30
N LYS A 514 30.25 8.97 0.10
CA LYS A 514 29.80 8.27 -1.11
C LYS A 514 28.28 8.22 -1.23
N ASP A 515 27.57 8.00 -0.13
CA ASP A 515 26.10 8.02 -0.11
C ASP A 515 25.56 9.41 -0.49
N VAL A 516 26.15 10.47 0.07
CA VAL A 516 25.80 11.85 -0.25
C VAL A 516 26.08 12.16 -1.72
N ALA A 517 27.28 11.86 -2.21
CA ALA A 517 27.63 12.08 -3.62
C ALA A 517 26.67 11.34 -4.57
N LYS A 518 26.32 10.09 -4.26
CA LYS A 518 25.35 9.32 -5.04
C LYS A 518 23.98 9.99 -5.06
N ALA A 519 23.49 10.49 -3.91
CA ALA A 519 22.21 11.18 -3.82
C ALA A 519 22.22 12.53 -4.55
N SER A 520 23.29 13.31 -4.41
CA SER A 520 23.48 14.59 -5.09
C SER A 520 23.54 14.43 -6.61
N ASN A 521 24.31 13.46 -7.13
CA ASN A 521 24.37 13.19 -8.58
C ASN A 521 23.02 12.77 -9.16
N ARG A 522 22.15 12.17 -8.34
CA ARG A 522 20.80 11.76 -8.75
C ARG A 522 19.79 12.91 -8.76
N TYR A 523 20.11 14.01 -8.09
CA TYR A 523 19.25 15.18 -8.02
C TYR A 523 19.14 15.84 -9.40
N PRO A 524 17.93 16.17 -9.88
CA PRO A 524 17.76 16.61 -11.25
C PRO A 524 18.15 18.08 -11.42
N VAL A 525 19.11 18.33 -12.31
CA VAL A 525 19.43 19.67 -12.81
C VAL A 525 18.91 19.75 -14.24
N VAL A 526 17.85 20.53 -14.43
CA VAL A 526 17.18 20.70 -15.73
C VAL A 526 17.33 22.16 -16.17
N ASN A 527 17.89 22.38 -17.35
CA ASN A 527 17.87 23.69 -18.00
C ASN A 527 16.59 23.82 -18.82
N VAL A 528 15.93 24.98 -18.72
CA VAL A 528 14.64 25.25 -19.35
C VAL A 528 14.74 26.45 -20.25
N GLU A 529 14.46 26.23 -21.53
CA GLU A 529 14.25 27.30 -22.50
C GLU A 529 12.80 27.26 -22.99
N PHE A 530 12.17 28.42 -23.16
CA PHE A 530 10.79 28.46 -23.68
C PHE A 530 10.55 29.61 -24.63
N GLN A 531 9.67 29.38 -25.60
CA GLN A 531 9.24 30.34 -26.60
C GLN A 531 7.72 30.31 -26.72
N VAL A 532 7.10 31.48 -26.75
CA VAL A 532 5.65 31.65 -26.93
C VAL A 532 5.40 32.16 -28.34
N SER A 533 4.47 31.55 -29.06
CA SER A 533 4.17 31.84 -30.47
C SER A 533 3.91 33.31 -30.75
N LYS A 534 3.19 33.99 -29.85
CA LYS A 534 2.82 35.40 -29.97
C LYS A 534 2.68 36.02 -28.57
N LYS A 535 3.30 37.18 -28.37
CA LYS A 535 3.32 37.90 -27.07
C LYS A 535 2.61 39.24 -27.12
N ASP A 536 2.61 39.91 -28.28
CA ASP A 536 1.96 41.20 -28.51
C ASP A 536 0.85 41.05 -29.57
N ASP A 537 -0.13 41.94 -29.51
CA ASP A 537 -1.28 42.02 -30.43
C ASP A 537 -2.07 40.71 -30.55
N VAL A 538 -2.18 39.97 -29.44
CA VAL A 538 -2.94 38.72 -29.35
C VAL A 538 -4.43 39.03 -29.35
N LEU A 539 -5.20 38.33 -30.18
CA LEU A 539 -6.66 38.49 -30.20
C LEU A 539 -7.29 37.79 -28.98
N PRO A 540 -8.42 38.28 -28.46
CA PRO A 540 -9.20 37.56 -27.45
C PRO A 540 -9.52 36.13 -27.91
N ASN A 541 -9.35 35.14 -27.03
CA ASN A 541 -9.53 33.70 -27.31
C ASN A 541 -8.62 33.13 -28.42
N GLU A 542 -7.55 33.82 -28.80
CA GLU A 542 -6.55 33.27 -29.72
C GLU A 542 -5.81 32.10 -29.04
N ASN A 543 -5.66 30.98 -29.76
CA ASN A 543 -4.91 29.83 -29.29
C ASN A 543 -3.40 30.11 -29.36
N LEU A 544 -2.76 30.16 -28.19
CA LEU A 544 -1.33 30.38 -28.03
C LEU A 544 -0.59 29.06 -27.85
N GLN A 545 0.65 29.01 -28.31
CA GLN A 545 1.53 27.86 -28.13
C GLN A 545 2.78 28.28 -27.35
N CYS A 546 3.07 27.57 -26.26
CA CYS A 546 4.32 27.67 -25.52
C CYS A 546 5.15 26.41 -25.80
N THR A 547 6.24 26.56 -26.55
CA THR A 547 7.20 25.49 -26.80
C THR A 547 8.31 25.58 -25.78
N VAL A 548 8.50 24.51 -25.01
CA VAL A 548 9.48 24.39 -23.94
C VAL A 548 10.50 23.33 -24.34
N THR A 549 11.78 23.68 -24.28
CA THR A 549 12.90 22.78 -24.48
C THR A 549 13.58 22.57 -23.13
N LEU A 550 13.65 21.30 -22.74
CA LEU A 550 14.24 20.85 -21.48
C LEU A 550 15.53 20.12 -21.79
N GLU A 551 16.62 20.55 -21.16
CA GLU A 551 17.94 19.95 -21.30
C GLU A 551 18.43 19.41 -19.96
N ARG A 552 18.95 18.18 -19.96
CA ARG A 552 19.48 17.51 -18.77
C ARG A 552 20.68 16.66 -19.16
N ASP A 553 21.67 16.61 -18.26
CA ASP A 553 22.72 15.59 -18.37
C ASP A 553 22.15 14.21 -18.01
N CYS A 554 22.11 13.32 -18.99
CA CYS A 554 21.58 11.95 -18.87
C CYS A 554 22.69 10.89 -18.77
N ALA A 555 23.89 11.24 -18.28
CA ALA A 555 24.92 10.26 -17.94
C ALA A 555 24.38 9.13 -17.03
N GLU A 556 24.99 7.93 -17.08
CA GLU A 556 24.55 6.79 -16.26
C GLU A 556 24.55 7.10 -14.75
N GLU A 557 25.44 7.99 -14.30
CA GLU A 557 25.53 8.42 -12.89
C GLU A 557 24.38 9.35 -12.48
N THR A 558 23.73 10.03 -13.43
CA THR A 558 22.63 10.98 -13.20
C THR A 558 21.25 10.42 -13.59
N SER A 559 21.21 9.24 -14.23
CA SER A 559 20.00 8.66 -14.86
C SER A 559 19.56 7.32 -14.25
N GLY A 560 18.26 7.20 -13.95
CA GLY A 560 17.59 6.00 -13.40
C GLY A 560 16.72 6.31 -12.18
N ALA A 561 16.25 5.27 -11.48
CA ALA A 561 15.35 5.38 -10.33
C ALA A 561 15.76 6.44 -9.29
N VAL A 562 14.77 7.20 -8.85
CA VAL A 562 14.85 8.29 -7.87
C VAL A 562 15.54 7.82 -6.58
N TYR A 563 16.43 8.64 -6.03
CA TYR A 563 16.97 8.40 -4.70
C TYR A 563 15.91 8.74 -3.64
N ALA A 564 15.22 7.71 -3.14
CA ALA A 564 14.13 7.85 -2.17
C ALA A 564 14.20 6.73 -1.09
N PRO A 565 15.11 6.83 -0.11
CA PRO A 565 15.36 5.75 0.85
C PRO A 565 14.19 5.45 1.80
N TYR A 566 13.22 6.36 1.90
CA TYR A 566 12.04 6.21 2.75
C TYR A 566 10.79 5.76 1.97
N PHE A 567 10.86 5.70 0.63
CA PHE A 567 9.76 5.23 -0.20
C PHE A 567 9.92 3.72 -0.46
N PRO A 568 8.85 2.90 -0.35
CA PRO A 568 8.99 1.43 -0.31
C PRO A 568 9.31 0.78 -1.67
N ARG A 569 9.13 1.50 -2.79
CA ARG A 569 9.33 0.97 -4.14
C ARG A 569 10.31 1.81 -4.92
N GLU A 570 10.97 1.20 -5.90
CA GLU A 570 11.69 1.96 -6.91
C GLU A 570 10.71 2.82 -7.70
N LYS A 571 11.12 4.05 -7.99
CA LYS A 571 10.28 5.04 -8.66
C LYS A 571 11.11 5.75 -9.72
N GLU A 572 10.52 5.87 -10.91
CA GLU A 572 11.04 6.74 -11.95
C GLU A 572 10.51 8.17 -11.77
N GLU A 573 11.34 9.12 -12.15
CA GLU A 573 11.09 10.55 -12.05
C GLU A 573 10.10 11.00 -13.13
N GLN A 574 9.10 11.79 -12.75
CA GLN A 574 8.15 12.41 -13.68
C GLN A 574 8.03 13.90 -13.41
N TRP A 575 7.72 14.65 -14.47
CA TRP A 575 7.62 16.10 -14.45
C TRP A 575 6.29 16.58 -15.00
N TRP A 576 5.79 17.69 -14.47
CA TRP A 576 4.72 18.46 -15.05
C TRP A 576 5.25 19.79 -15.57
N LEU A 577 4.92 20.11 -16.82
CA LEU A 577 4.94 21.46 -17.31
C LEU A 577 3.55 22.05 -17.14
N VAL A 578 3.44 23.20 -16.47
CA VAL A 578 2.18 23.87 -16.21
C VAL A 578 2.28 25.32 -16.65
N VAL A 579 1.31 25.80 -17.43
CA VAL A 579 1.13 27.23 -17.70
C VAL A 579 -0.08 27.69 -16.91
N GLY A 580 0.08 28.73 -16.10
CA GLY A 580 -1.00 29.25 -15.28
C GLY A 580 -0.91 30.74 -14.99
N ARG A 581 -2.02 31.31 -14.54
CA ARG A 581 -2.14 32.69 -14.09
C ARG A 581 -2.27 32.72 -12.57
N ALA A 582 -1.18 33.09 -11.91
CA ALA A 582 -1.12 33.13 -10.44
C ALA A 582 -2.16 34.08 -9.83
N SER A 583 -2.43 35.23 -10.47
CA SER A 583 -3.37 36.24 -9.97
C SER A 583 -4.82 35.77 -9.91
N SER A 584 -5.21 34.84 -10.79
CA SER A 584 -6.60 34.34 -10.91
C SER A 584 -6.74 32.88 -10.51
N ASN A 585 -5.68 32.25 -9.98
CA ASN A 585 -5.67 30.83 -9.63
C ASN A 585 -6.12 29.90 -10.79
N SER A 586 -5.79 30.28 -12.02
CA SER A 586 -6.25 29.59 -13.23
C SER A 586 -5.10 28.82 -13.87
N LEU A 587 -5.30 27.53 -14.06
CA LEU A 587 -4.42 26.65 -14.82
C LEU A 587 -4.86 26.68 -16.28
N ALA A 588 -3.96 27.06 -17.18
CA ALA A 588 -4.24 27.24 -18.60
C ALA A 588 -3.84 26.02 -19.44
N ALA A 589 -2.71 25.38 -19.12
CA ALA A 589 -2.28 24.14 -19.74
C ALA A 589 -1.42 23.32 -18.80
N ILE A 590 -1.46 21.99 -18.97
CA ILE A 590 -0.62 21.05 -18.24
C ILE A 590 -0.17 19.92 -19.16
N LYS A 591 1.05 19.43 -18.97
CA LYS A 591 1.53 18.21 -19.61
C LYS A 591 2.50 17.47 -18.69
N ARG A 592 2.24 16.19 -18.46
CA ARG A 592 3.18 15.30 -17.78
C ARG A 592 4.15 14.67 -18.77
N LEU A 593 5.40 14.52 -18.38
CA LEU A 593 6.45 13.90 -19.19
C LEU A 593 7.54 13.25 -18.33
N SER A 594 8.37 12.42 -18.97
CA SER A 594 9.60 11.85 -18.39
C SER A 594 10.81 12.37 -19.14
N LEU A 595 11.89 12.70 -18.41
CA LEU A 595 13.12 13.27 -18.98
C LEU A 595 14.19 12.19 -19.20
N ASN A 596 13.90 11.24 -20.09
CA ASN A 596 14.79 10.11 -20.38
C ASN A 596 15.81 10.40 -21.50
N LYS A 597 15.76 11.60 -22.09
CA LYS A 597 16.62 12.02 -23.19
C LYS A 597 17.32 13.33 -22.81
N PRO A 598 18.56 13.55 -23.30
CA PRO A 598 19.32 14.77 -23.00
C PRO A 598 18.58 16.06 -23.33
N THR A 599 17.81 16.05 -24.42
CA THR A 599 16.96 17.16 -24.84
C THR A 599 15.56 16.66 -25.12
N THR A 600 14.56 17.32 -24.54
CA THR A 600 13.14 17.02 -24.74
C THR A 600 12.38 18.32 -25.02
N THR A 601 11.76 18.42 -26.19
CA THR A 601 10.94 19.58 -26.58
C THR A 601 9.46 19.24 -26.52
N VAL A 602 8.67 20.10 -25.88
CA VAL A 602 7.24 19.92 -25.66
C VAL A 602 6.51 21.22 -25.95
N THR A 603 5.44 21.16 -26.74
CA THR A 603 4.54 22.29 -26.96
C THR A 603 3.26 22.13 -26.13
N LEU A 604 2.90 23.21 -25.43
CA LEU A 604 1.66 23.38 -24.68
C LEU A 604 0.78 24.39 -25.43
N SER A 605 -0.50 24.06 -25.60
CA SER A 605 -1.49 24.95 -26.21
C SER A 605 -2.45 25.47 -25.15
N PHE A 606 -2.76 26.76 -25.17
CA PHE A 606 -3.73 27.38 -24.25
C PHE A 606 -4.37 28.61 -24.88
N GLU A 607 -5.57 28.97 -24.42
CA GLU A 607 -6.32 30.11 -24.93
C GLU A 607 -5.93 31.41 -24.22
N ALA A 608 -5.82 32.49 -25.00
CA ALA A 608 -5.63 33.84 -24.48
C ALA A 608 -6.91 34.34 -23.78
N PRO A 609 -6.81 35.18 -22.74
CA PRO A 609 -7.98 35.67 -22.01
C PRO A 609 -8.88 36.55 -22.89
N GLU A 610 -10.17 36.56 -22.61
CA GLU A 610 -11.15 37.43 -23.28
C GLU A 610 -10.95 38.93 -23.00
N THR A 611 -10.27 39.24 -21.91
CA THR A 611 -10.13 40.61 -21.43
C THR A 611 -8.99 41.31 -22.16
N ASP A 612 -9.23 42.54 -22.60
CA ASP A 612 -8.19 43.38 -23.20
C ASP A 612 -7.14 43.77 -22.14
N GLY A 613 -5.87 43.80 -22.55
CA GLY A 613 -4.77 44.28 -21.71
C GLY A 613 -3.64 43.28 -21.48
N LYS A 614 -2.85 43.57 -20.45
CA LYS A 614 -1.62 42.83 -20.12
C LYS A 614 -1.91 41.73 -19.11
N HIS A 615 -1.71 40.47 -19.52
CA HIS A 615 -1.90 39.29 -18.67
C HIS A 615 -0.56 38.65 -18.34
N SER A 616 -0.30 38.46 -17.04
CA SER A 616 0.91 37.80 -16.56
C SER A 616 0.67 36.31 -16.36
N TYR A 617 1.50 35.50 -17.00
CA TYR A 617 1.52 34.05 -16.94
C TYR A 617 2.82 33.59 -16.28
N VAL A 618 2.76 32.36 -15.77
CA VAL A 618 3.91 31.66 -15.21
C VAL A 618 3.96 30.26 -15.82
N LEU A 619 5.12 29.90 -16.36
CA LEU A 619 5.46 28.52 -16.71
C LEU A 619 6.13 27.88 -15.49
N TYR A 620 5.54 26.80 -14.99
CA TYR A 620 6.07 25.99 -13.90
C TYR A 620 6.62 24.68 -14.48
N LEU A 621 7.82 24.30 -14.05
CA LEU A 621 8.35 22.96 -14.17
C LEU A 621 8.34 22.34 -12.78
N MET A 622 7.46 21.36 -12.55
CA MET A 622 7.25 20.72 -11.24
C MET A 622 7.67 19.25 -11.30
N GLY A 623 8.55 18.84 -10.39
CA GLY A 623 8.92 17.43 -10.25
C GLY A 623 7.94 16.67 -9.35
N ASP A 624 7.79 15.36 -9.52
CA ASP A 624 6.94 14.54 -8.64
C ASP A 624 7.71 13.81 -7.52
N SER A 625 9.03 13.98 -7.49
CA SER A 625 9.95 13.11 -6.77
C SER A 625 10.94 13.83 -5.85
N TYR A 626 11.41 15.02 -6.22
CA TYR A 626 12.40 15.77 -5.45
C TYR A 626 11.82 17.11 -5.02
N VAL A 627 12.23 17.56 -3.85
CA VAL A 627 11.86 18.87 -3.31
C VAL A 627 12.95 19.88 -3.69
N GLY A 628 12.52 21.10 -4.05
CA GLY A 628 13.42 22.22 -4.38
C GLY A 628 13.92 22.23 -5.84
N GLY A 629 13.53 21.25 -6.65
CA GLY A 629 13.90 21.18 -8.07
C GLY A 629 12.90 21.90 -8.99
N ASP A 630 11.89 22.54 -8.42
CA ASP A 630 10.81 23.20 -9.14
C ASP A 630 11.27 24.57 -9.66
N GLN A 631 10.86 24.93 -10.88
CA GLN A 631 11.29 26.16 -11.55
C GLN A 631 10.10 26.96 -12.07
N GLU A 632 10.17 28.29 -11.97
CA GLU A 632 9.10 29.21 -12.37
C GLU A 632 9.61 30.30 -13.31
N TYR A 633 8.94 30.48 -14.45
CA TYR A 633 9.30 31.48 -15.46
C TYR A 633 8.11 32.38 -15.77
N LYS A 634 8.22 33.66 -15.40
CA LYS A 634 7.17 34.66 -15.63
C LYS A 634 7.27 35.21 -17.04
N PHE A 635 6.13 35.33 -17.72
CA PHE A 635 6.04 35.99 -19.00
C PHE A 635 4.71 36.73 -19.12
N ASP A 636 4.69 37.76 -19.97
CA ASP A 636 3.49 38.55 -20.20
C ASP A 636 2.98 38.38 -21.62
N VAL A 637 1.66 38.38 -21.75
CA VAL A 637 0.94 38.39 -23.03
C VAL A 637 0.04 39.61 -23.06
N ARG A 638 0.09 40.37 -24.16
CA ARG A 638 -0.76 41.54 -24.37
C ARG A 638 -1.87 41.19 -25.36
N VAL A 639 -3.08 41.10 -24.83
CA VAL A 639 -4.31 40.95 -25.62
C VAL A 639 -4.73 42.33 -26.11
N ARG A 640 -5.15 42.42 -27.38
CA ARG A 640 -5.75 43.61 -28.02
C ARG A 640 -6.97 43.20 -28.84
N SER A 641 -8.11 43.80 -28.51
CA SER A 641 -9.37 43.65 -29.26
C SER A 641 -9.39 44.46 -30.55
#